data_AF-A0A7G3ZYC5-F1
#
_entry.id   AF-A0A7G3ZYC5-F1
#
_cell.length_a   1.000
_cell.length_b   1.000
_cell.length_c   1.000
_cell.angle_alpha   90.00
_cell.angle_beta   90.00
_cell.angle_gamma   90.00
#
_symmetry.space_group_name_H-M   'P 1'
#
loop_
_entity.id
_entity.type
_entity.pdbx_description
1 polymer ?
#
loop_
_entity_poly.entity_id
_entity_poly.type
_entity_poly.pdbx_seq_one_letter_code
_entity_poly.pdbx_strand_id
1 'polypeptide(L)'
;MENSWKDQLDQELIKQLGRKKGKKFSEKYLPSLSMSYCEQHTVEEAITDLMQIEKLSLQDPLTIVFFESPRGEYPLHIKLYRYGRPIPLSDILPMIENMGLRTYTERPYKISIAPNQFVWISDFNVTYAHSNLLTLDQVKNIFNEALIKISIGICENDGFNKLVLGAGLSWREIVIIRAYAKYMQQIGFRFSQQYIEKTISTYAVIAKKLIQLFYLKFGLKQNTTNKNKKAELEKEIRTDIDAITSLDEDHIIRFFWSLIKATLRTNYFQLGSEGQHKDYLSFKLNSAKVPDLPPGQPMYEIFVYSTRFEGIHLRSAKVARGGLRWSDRPEDFRTEVLGLMKAQKVKNSVIVPSGAKGGFILKKAINALDREQIKQEVIYCYQSFIRGLLDLTDNLEDDRVVSPKNTVCYDGADPYLVVAADKGTATFSDIANGIAKEYNFWLGDAFASGGSAGYDHKKMGITARGAWESVKRHFRELDIRIEEQDFTVVGIGDMSGDVFGNGLTYTSHSLLLAAFDHRHIFLDPNPNGPKTFAERQRLFNLPTSSWEDFNPRLISKGGGIYPRSSKSISITPEVKKALSITADSLTPNELIQEILKAPVDLLFNGGIGTYVKASTQSHADVGDKTNEFCRVNGNELRCKIVGEGGNLGFTQLGRVEFALQGGLINTDSIDNSAGVNCSDHEVNIKILLNKEMLQGILTEKKRNQLLTKMTEQVAELVLQDNYNQALVLSFSATNALAYSGLYQAYIKELEGVVHLDRSVEFLPDEKHLLDRKAAGQALTRPELSIIMAYTKIYITGELLKSDLPDDPYFATILETGFPSMLIKSYAKAMQTHRLRREIIATQLSNQIVNSMGITFMYRLQVETGQTIADIARAYIIAAKAYRIDDLHRLIDSLNYKVTVHTQYELLHHVRQLMNLATRWFLHHKRLAGGITNNIAHYSQSIAKLEKSIPDLMAGVTKEYLNQIVIQFVDIGLPEEAAKKIAATRAMYTVLNVVEVATQNKFDLGKTAEVYFKVGSKFSLVWFRDQIGNDSREGHWNSLARLSLRDELDNLQRRLTIVILMNNQKTLNSDELIAYWFEKNPFIHQRWEKLLEMLLGSSSIDYTIFFIALRELSTLITVE
;
A
#
# COMPACT_ATOMS: atom_id res chain seq x y z
N MET A 1 56.99 53.09 42.69
CA MET A 1 55.95 53.29 41.68
C MET A 1 55.30 51.94 41.49
N GLU A 2 54.08 51.76 41.98
CA GLU A 2 53.31 50.55 41.67
C GLU A 2 53.02 50.58 40.17
N ASN A 3 53.51 49.57 39.44
CA ASN A 3 53.22 49.43 38.01
C ASN A 3 51.70 49.29 37.84
N SER A 4 51.11 50.11 36.98
CA SER A 4 49.68 50.02 36.71
C SER A 4 49.35 48.61 36.17
N TRP A 5 48.13 48.13 36.37
CA TRP A 5 47.70 46.81 35.88
C TRP A 5 48.04 46.59 34.39
N LYS A 6 47.94 47.65 33.59
CA LYS A 6 48.30 47.66 32.16
C LYS A 6 49.80 47.51 31.92
N ASP A 7 50.66 48.10 32.76
CA ASP A 7 52.12 47.91 32.68
C ASP A 7 52.52 46.48 33.04
N GLN A 8 51.83 45.88 34.01
CA GLN A 8 52.02 44.47 34.38
C GLN A 8 51.60 43.55 33.23
N LEU A 9 50.47 43.83 32.57
CA LEU A 9 50.03 43.09 31.38
C LEU A 9 51.01 43.21 30.21
N ASP A 10 51.56 44.39 29.94
CA ASP A 10 52.57 44.58 28.88
C ASP A 10 53.83 43.72 29.12
N GLN A 11 54.35 43.74 30.35
CA GLN A 11 55.51 42.94 30.74
C GLN A 11 55.25 41.44 30.62
N GLU A 12 54.11 40.97 31.10
CA GLU A 12 53.78 39.55 31.10
C GLU A 12 53.45 39.04 29.67
N LEU A 13 52.82 39.85 28.81
CA LEU A 13 52.65 39.55 27.39
C LEU A 13 53.99 39.40 26.67
N ILE A 14 54.95 40.29 26.94
CA ILE A 14 56.32 40.22 26.40
C ILE A 14 57.04 38.95 26.87
N LYS A 15 56.86 38.60 28.15
CA LYS A 15 57.47 37.41 28.77
C LYS A 15 56.91 36.11 28.21
N GLN A 16 55.59 35.98 28.06
CA GLN A 16 54.95 34.75 27.60
C GLN A 16 54.99 34.55 26.08
N LEU A 17 54.85 35.63 25.29
CA LEU A 17 54.76 35.54 23.82
C LEU A 17 56.08 35.87 23.10
N GLY A 18 57.09 36.32 23.85
CA GLY A 18 58.35 36.85 23.33
C GLY A 18 58.23 38.31 22.86
N ARG A 19 59.34 39.07 22.95
CA ARG A 19 59.37 40.54 22.78
C ARG A 19 58.67 41.07 21.53
N LYS A 20 58.82 40.41 20.39
CA LYS A 20 58.23 40.85 19.11
C LYS A 20 56.72 40.65 19.06
N LYS A 21 56.22 39.50 19.52
CA LYS A 21 54.78 39.18 19.48
C LYS A 21 54.03 39.83 20.64
N GLY A 22 54.63 39.82 21.84
CA GLY A 22 54.08 40.48 23.03
C GLY A 22 53.85 41.97 22.82
N LYS A 23 54.86 42.71 22.31
CA LYS A 23 54.71 44.15 22.05
C LYS A 23 53.60 44.46 21.02
N LYS A 24 53.44 43.61 20.00
CA LYS A 24 52.35 43.73 19.02
C LYS A 24 50.97 43.51 19.67
N PHE A 25 50.86 42.57 20.61
CA PHE A 25 49.62 42.35 21.38
C PHE A 25 49.32 43.54 22.28
N SER A 26 50.33 44.05 22.98
CA SER A 26 50.24 45.24 23.82
C SER A 26 49.72 46.44 23.03
N GLU A 27 50.35 46.77 21.90
CA GLU A 27 49.94 47.88 21.03
C GLU A 27 48.51 47.71 20.50
N LYS A 28 48.07 46.47 20.23
CA LYS A 28 46.74 46.16 19.72
C LYS A 28 45.65 46.25 20.79
N TYR A 29 45.90 45.77 22.00
CA TYR A 29 44.84 45.48 22.99
C TYR A 29 44.81 46.40 24.20
N LEU A 30 45.96 46.86 24.72
CA LEU A 30 46.01 47.72 25.92
C LEU A 30 45.12 48.98 25.83
N PRO A 31 45.03 49.68 24.68
CA PRO A 31 44.14 50.84 24.55
C PRO A 31 42.66 50.48 24.68
N SER A 32 42.29 49.24 24.31
CA SER A 32 40.91 48.78 24.22
C SER A 32 40.35 48.19 25.51
N LEU A 33 41.20 47.90 26.51
CA LEU A 33 40.78 47.39 27.82
C LEU A 33 40.25 48.53 28.70
N SER A 34 38.98 48.45 29.08
CA SER A 34 38.33 49.43 29.96
C SER A 34 38.83 49.32 31.40
N MET A 35 38.67 50.39 32.20
CA MET A 35 39.01 50.35 33.63
C MET A 35 38.22 49.27 34.37
N SER A 36 36.92 49.14 34.08
CA SER A 36 36.07 48.08 34.67
C SER A 36 36.56 46.68 34.35
N TYR A 37 37.12 46.44 33.16
CA TYR A 37 37.74 45.15 32.83
C TYR A 37 38.99 44.90 33.67
N CYS A 38 39.87 45.91 33.79
CA CYS A 38 41.13 45.83 34.53
C CYS A 38 40.91 45.61 36.04
N GLU A 39 39.86 46.21 36.62
CA GLU A 39 39.52 46.03 38.05
C GLU A 39 38.98 44.63 38.37
N GLN A 40 38.41 43.94 37.39
CA GLN A 40 37.70 42.68 37.58
C GLN A 40 38.48 41.44 37.11
N HIS A 41 39.64 41.64 36.46
CA HIS A 41 40.47 40.57 35.91
C HIS A 41 41.91 40.66 36.41
N THR A 42 42.57 39.52 36.56
CA THR A 42 44.03 39.42 36.71
C THR A 42 44.73 39.60 35.36
N VAL A 43 46.02 39.88 35.41
CA VAL A 43 46.87 39.95 34.21
C VAL A 43 46.87 38.62 33.47
N GLU A 44 46.93 37.50 34.19
CA GLU A 44 46.93 36.15 33.64
C GLU A 44 45.59 35.81 32.94
N GLU A 45 44.45 36.17 33.54
CA GLU A 45 43.13 36.02 32.93
C GLU A 45 43.01 36.87 31.66
N ALA A 46 43.53 38.10 31.68
CA ALA A 46 43.53 38.97 30.51
C ALA A 46 44.36 38.40 29.37
N ILE A 47 45.55 37.85 29.64
CA ILE A 47 46.35 37.17 28.61
C ILE A 47 45.55 36.01 28.00
N THR A 48 44.88 35.22 28.84
CA THR A 48 44.04 34.10 28.40
C THR A 48 42.90 34.58 27.51
N ASP A 49 42.20 35.64 27.90
CA ASP A 49 41.13 36.25 27.12
C ASP A 49 41.65 36.75 25.76
N LEU A 50 42.78 37.45 25.74
CA LEU A 50 43.41 37.92 24.50
C LEU A 50 43.81 36.76 23.57
N MET A 51 44.28 35.63 24.12
CA MET A 51 44.56 34.42 23.34
C MET A 51 43.30 33.81 22.71
N GLN A 52 42.14 33.89 23.37
CA GLN A 52 40.87 33.42 22.78
C GLN A 52 40.37 34.37 21.70
N ILE A 53 40.48 35.69 21.91
CA ILE A 53 40.10 36.71 20.93
C ILE A 53 40.83 36.51 19.60
N GLU A 54 42.12 36.16 19.62
CA GLU A 54 42.92 35.93 18.42
C GLU A 54 42.53 34.67 17.62
N LYS A 55 41.75 33.76 18.21
CA LYS A 55 41.21 32.60 17.48
C LYS A 55 39.95 32.93 16.70
N LEU A 56 39.31 34.06 17.00
CA LEU A 56 38.05 34.45 16.37
C LEU A 56 38.29 35.05 14.98
N SER A 57 37.36 34.76 14.09
CA SER A 57 37.31 35.34 12.75
C SER A 57 35.87 35.59 12.32
N LEU A 58 35.65 36.12 11.11
CA LEU A 58 34.31 36.18 10.54
C LEU A 58 33.74 34.79 10.25
N GLN A 59 34.61 33.81 9.95
CA GLN A 59 34.23 32.41 9.69
C GLN A 59 33.98 31.64 10.98
N ASP A 60 34.74 31.92 12.03
CA ASP A 60 34.63 31.32 13.36
C ASP A 60 34.35 32.42 14.41
N PRO A 61 33.12 32.96 14.46
CA PRO A 61 32.84 34.17 15.21
C PRO A 61 32.60 33.95 16.70
N LEU A 62 32.60 32.70 17.20
CA LEU A 62 32.24 32.38 18.57
C LEU A 62 33.20 31.37 19.19
N THR A 63 33.68 31.68 20.40
CA THR A 63 34.39 30.75 21.28
C THR A 63 33.75 30.80 22.66
N ILE A 64 33.66 29.65 23.32
CA ILE A 64 33.07 29.50 24.65
C ILE A 64 34.08 28.81 25.55
N VAL A 65 34.25 29.32 26.77
CA VAL A 65 35.13 28.75 27.79
C VAL A 65 34.35 28.57 29.08
N PHE A 66 34.11 27.31 29.45
CA PHE A 66 33.59 26.92 30.76
C PHE A 66 34.75 26.58 31.71
N PHE A 67 34.83 27.30 32.83
CA PHE A 67 35.94 27.19 33.78
C PHE A 67 35.48 27.45 35.23
N GLU A 68 36.36 27.15 36.17
CA GLU A 68 36.18 27.44 37.58
C GLU A 68 37.12 28.58 37.98
N SER A 69 36.59 29.60 38.64
CA SER A 69 37.34 30.70 39.23
C SER A 69 37.38 30.53 40.75
N PRO A 70 38.56 30.65 41.39
CA PRO A 70 38.66 30.67 42.84
C PRO A 70 38.17 31.99 43.46
N ARG A 71 37.76 32.97 42.63
CA ARG A 71 37.34 34.31 43.07
C ARG A 71 35.82 34.48 42.88
N GLY A 72 35.14 34.87 43.95
CA GLY A 72 33.71 35.20 43.95
C GLY A 72 32.84 34.21 44.73
N GLU A 73 31.58 34.55 44.93
CA GLU A 73 30.59 33.72 45.65
C GLU A 73 30.18 32.47 44.84
N TYR A 74 30.26 32.56 43.50
CA TYR A 74 29.91 31.49 42.58
C TYR A 74 31.13 31.09 41.73
N PRO A 75 31.69 29.89 41.93
CA PRO A 75 32.98 29.52 41.35
C PRO A 75 32.91 29.09 39.88
N LEU A 76 31.74 28.72 39.34
CA LEU A 76 31.62 28.30 37.94
C LEU A 76 31.33 29.50 37.02
N HIS A 77 32.06 29.57 35.91
CA HIS A 77 32.00 30.66 34.96
C HIS A 77 31.87 30.17 33.51
N ILE A 78 31.06 30.87 32.71
CA ILE A 78 31.02 30.72 31.25
C ILE A 78 31.44 32.04 30.63
N LYS A 79 32.58 32.05 29.94
CA LYS A 79 33.00 33.19 29.11
C LYS A 79 32.67 32.93 27.65
N LEU A 80 31.93 33.84 27.04
CA LEU A 80 31.62 33.86 25.61
C LEU A 80 32.41 34.97 24.93
N TYR A 81 33.15 34.61 23.88
CA TYR A 81 33.88 35.55 23.04
C TYR A 81 33.22 35.58 21.66
N ARG A 82 32.66 36.71 21.26
CA ARG A 82 31.90 36.86 20.00
C ARG A 82 32.46 37.97 19.12
N TYR A 83 32.77 37.65 17.87
CA TYR A 83 33.18 38.61 16.85
C TYR A 83 31.97 39.43 16.36
N GLY A 84 32.13 40.76 16.32
CA GLY A 84 31.14 41.70 15.80
C GLY A 84 30.12 42.17 16.82
N ARG A 85 28.99 41.46 16.94
CA ARG A 85 27.84 41.84 17.77
C ARG A 85 27.68 40.93 18.99
N PRO A 86 27.20 41.43 20.14
CA PRO A 86 26.94 40.59 21.31
C PRO A 86 25.74 39.67 21.05
N ILE A 87 25.64 38.58 21.80
CA ILE A 87 24.47 37.68 21.79
C ILE A 87 23.42 38.25 22.76
N PRO A 88 22.15 38.43 22.37
CA PRO A 88 21.11 38.85 23.30
C PRO A 88 20.95 37.90 24.48
N LEU A 89 20.72 38.46 25.68
CA LEU A 89 20.47 37.68 26.90
C LEU A 89 19.28 36.71 26.75
N SER A 90 18.22 37.15 26.06
CA SER A 90 17.04 36.32 25.74
C SER A 90 17.37 35.06 24.94
N ASP A 91 18.49 35.07 24.22
CA ASP A 91 18.87 33.97 23.32
C ASP A 91 19.82 33.01 24.05
N ILE A 92 20.78 33.53 24.83
CA ILE A 92 21.81 32.72 25.49
C ILE A 92 21.36 32.11 26.83
N LEU A 93 20.56 32.84 27.63
CA LEU A 93 20.14 32.35 28.95
C LEU A 93 19.35 31.03 28.86
N PRO A 94 18.38 30.87 27.94
CA PRO A 94 17.69 29.58 27.78
C PRO A 94 18.64 28.43 27.44
N MET A 95 19.71 28.68 26.68
CA MET A 95 20.71 27.66 26.35
C MET A 95 21.49 27.22 27.60
N ILE A 96 21.89 28.17 28.46
CA ILE A 96 22.60 27.89 29.71
C ILE A 96 21.68 27.13 30.68
N GLU A 97 20.42 27.56 30.81
CA GLU A 97 19.42 26.93 31.68
C GLU A 97 19.09 25.49 31.25
N ASN A 98 18.95 25.27 29.94
CA ASN A 98 18.73 23.92 29.38
C ASN A 98 19.95 23.00 29.51
N MET A 99 21.15 23.53 29.77
CA MET A 99 22.32 22.74 30.15
C MET A 99 22.34 22.40 31.64
N GLY A 100 21.36 22.86 32.42
CA GLY A 100 21.20 22.57 33.85
C GLY A 100 21.86 23.60 34.77
N LEU A 101 22.29 24.74 34.24
CA LEU A 101 22.97 25.80 34.98
C LEU A 101 22.00 26.93 35.31
N ARG A 102 22.22 27.59 36.44
CA ARG A 102 21.50 28.81 36.83
C ARG A 102 22.44 30.01 36.80
N THR A 103 22.09 31.03 36.01
CA THR A 103 22.87 32.26 35.86
C THR A 103 22.47 33.30 36.90
N TYR A 104 23.45 33.97 37.52
CA TYR A 104 23.21 35.06 38.48
C TYR A 104 23.54 36.44 37.91
N THR A 105 24.67 36.57 37.23
CA THR A 105 25.14 37.84 36.67
C THR A 105 25.83 37.64 35.32
N GLU A 106 25.66 38.60 34.42
CA GLU A 106 26.47 38.76 33.20
C GLU A 106 27.34 40.01 33.33
N ARG A 107 28.61 39.93 32.90
CA ARG A 107 29.51 41.07 32.75
C ARG A 107 29.99 41.16 31.30
N PRO A 108 29.43 42.08 30.49
CA PRO A 108 29.83 42.26 29.10
C PRO A 108 30.97 43.29 28.95
N TYR A 109 31.96 42.98 28.12
CA TYR A 109 33.07 43.86 27.77
C TYR A 109 33.22 43.94 26.25
N LYS A 110 33.33 45.15 25.73
CA LYS A 110 33.57 45.41 24.30
C LYS A 110 35.03 45.73 24.06
N ILE A 111 35.73 44.87 23.33
CA ILE A 111 37.15 45.04 22.98
C ILE A 111 37.27 45.43 21.51
N SER A 112 37.93 46.55 21.23
CA SER A 112 38.28 46.96 19.86
C SER A 112 39.55 46.23 19.41
N ILE A 113 39.49 45.54 18.27
CA ILE A 113 40.62 44.79 17.69
C ILE A 113 41.24 45.49 16.47
N ALA A 114 40.47 46.35 15.79
CA ALA A 114 40.87 47.22 14.68
C ALA A 114 39.78 48.29 14.47
N PRO A 115 40.00 49.33 13.65
CA PRO A 115 38.93 50.29 13.32
C PRO A 115 37.67 49.58 12.81
N ASN A 116 36.52 49.84 13.47
CA ASN A 116 35.22 49.22 13.19
C ASN A 116 35.14 47.68 13.36
N GLN A 117 36.12 47.05 14.02
CA GLN A 117 36.11 45.62 14.34
C GLN A 117 36.16 45.44 15.86
N PHE A 118 35.18 44.70 16.38
CA PHE A 118 34.99 44.52 17.82
C PHE A 118 34.81 43.05 18.16
N VAL A 119 35.26 42.68 19.36
CA VAL A 119 34.93 41.41 20.00
C VAL A 119 34.26 41.71 21.32
N TRP A 120 33.18 40.98 21.61
CA TRP A 120 32.47 41.05 22.87
C TRP A 120 32.86 39.86 23.74
N ILE A 121 33.20 40.14 25.00
CA ILE A 121 33.41 39.13 26.05
C ILE A 121 32.21 39.23 27.00
N SER A 122 31.42 38.18 27.12
CA SER A 122 30.38 38.09 28.16
C SER A 122 30.79 37.02 29.16
N ASP A 123 31.04 37.43 30.40
CA ASP A 123 31.36 36.52 31.52
C ASP A 123 30.12 36.29 32.39
N PHE A 124 29.67 35.04 32.45
CA PHE A 124 28.50 34.61 33.21
C PHE A 124 28.93 33.84 34.46
N ASN A 125 28.49 34.32 35.63
CA ASN A 125 28.56 33.54 36.86
C ASN A 125 27.37 32.57 36.93
N VAL A 126 27.66 31.29 37.06
CA VAL A 126 26.66 30.22 37.03
C VAL A 126 26.80 29.28 38.21
N THR A 127 25.73 28.55 38.51
CA THR A 127 25.76 27.42 39.45
C THR A 127 25.17 26.17 38.84
N TYR A 128 25.63 25.02 39.32
CA TYR A 128 25.07 23.73 39.00
C TYR A 128 24.52 23.09 40.27
N ALA A 129 23.26 22.65 40.25
CA ALA A 129 22.58 22.11 41.43
C ALA A 129 23.27 20.85 42.01
N HIS A 130 24.04 20.13 41.19
CA HIS A 130 24.78 18.93 41.58
C HIS A 130 26.30 19.13 41.48
N SER A 131 26.81 20.31 41.84
CA SER A 131 28.24 20.69 41.75
C SER A 131 29.19 19.65 42.35
N ASN A 132 28.82 18.97 43.44
CA ASN A 132 29.64 17.93 44.09
C ASN A 132 29.90 16.69 43.23
N LEU A 133 29.12 16.47 42.16
CA LEU A 133 29.27 15.35 41.22
C LEU A 133 29.99 15.76 39.92
N LEU A 134 30.33 17.05 39.77
CA LEU A 134 30.90 17.59 38.54
C LEU A 134 32.43 17.44 38.55
N THR A 135 32.97 16.68 37.60
CA THR A 135 34.41 16.71 37.29
C THR A 135 34.65 17.63 36.09
N LEU A 136 34.91 18.91 36.35
CA LEU A 136 34.93 19.96 35.32
C LEU A 136 35.87 19.63 34.14
N ASP A 137 37.06 19.10 34.41
CA ASP A 137 38.03 18.74 33.37
C ASP A 137 37.51 17.70 32.37
N GLN A 138 36.60 16.82 32.79
CA GLN A 138 36.01 15.80 31.91
C GLN A 138 34.91 16.37 31.02
N VAL A 139 34.20 17.41 31.47
CA VAL A 139 33.01 17.94 30.78
C VAL A 139 33.23 19.29 30.10
N LYS A 140 34.26 20.07 30.45
CA LYS A 140 34.45 21.44 29.93
C LYS A 140 34.47 21.51 28.41
N ASN A 141 35.17 20.59 27.75
CA ASN A 141 35.24 20.57 26.29
C ASN A 141 33.92 20.14 25.66
N ILE A 142 33.25 19.15 26.27
CA ILE A 142 31.94 18.65 25.84
C ILE A 142 30.89 19.76 25.95
N PHE A 143 30.91 20.51 27.06
CA PHE A 143 30.06 21.67 27.31
C PHE A 143 30.29 22.77 26.29
N ASN A 144 31.55 23.19 26.09
CA ASN A 144 31.90 24.25 25.15
C ASN A 144 31.43 23.89 23.74
N GLU A 145 31.69 22.67 23.29
CA GLU A 145 31.26 22.20 21.97
C GLU A 145 29.73 22.17 21.85
N ALA A 146 29.03 21.61 22.84
CA ALA A 146 27.57 21.53 22.83
C ALA A 146 26.93 22.92 22.76
N LEU A 147 27.38 23.86 23.58
CA LEU A 147 26.83 25.21 23.60
C LEU A 147 27.10 25.96 22.27
N ILE A 148 28.26 25.75 21.65
CA ILE A 148 28.54 26.26 20.30
C ILE A 148 27.55 25.68 19.28
N LYS A 149 27.36 24.35 19.26
CA LYS A 149 26.45 23.67 18.31
C LYS A 149 24.99 24.06 18.49
N ILE A 150 24.56 24.29 19.73
CA ILE A 150 23.21 24.81 20.05
C ILE A 150 23.07 26.25 19.53
N SER A 151 24.06 27.12 19.78
CA SER A 151 24.00 28.53 19.38
C SER A 151 23.90 28.76 17.87
N ILE A 152 24.42 27.83 17.07
CA ILE A 152 24.37 27.89 15.60
C ILE A 152 23.28 27.00 14.99
N GLY A 153 22.42 26.38 15.82
CA GLY A 153 21.27 25.60 15.37
C GLY A 153 21.56 24.19 14.84
N ILE A 154 22.78 23.66 15.04
CA ILE A 154 23.11 22.26 14.70
C ILE A 154 22.51 21.28 15.71
N CYS A 155 22.30 21.72 16.96
CA CYS A 155 21.63 20.96 18.01
C CYS A 155 20.44 21.76 18.56
N GLU A 156 19.35 21.08 18.93
CA GLU A 156 18.19 21.71 19.56
C GLU A 156 18.52 22.24 20.97
N ASN A 157 17.84 23.31 21.35
CA ASN A 157 17.91 23.90 22.68
C ASN A 157 16.72 23.42 23.54
N ASP A 158 16.87 22.28 24.21
CA ASP A 158 15.82 21.66 25.03
C ASP A 158 16.39 21.02 26.31
N GLY A 159 15.52 20.47 27.16
CA GLY A 159 15.91 19.93 28.46
C GLY A 159 16.82 18.70 28.41
N PHE A 160 16.96 18.02 27.25
CA PHE A 160 17.92 16.91 27.12
C PHE A 160 19.38 17.39 27.22
N ASN A 161 19.63 18.67 26.98
CA ASN A 161 20.97 19.27 27.08
C ASN A 161 21.56 19.21 28.51
N LYS A 162 20.73 19.00 29.54
CA LYS A 162 21.17 18.74 30.92
C LYS A 162 22.07 17.51 31.05
N LEU A 163 21.96 16.56 30.12
CA LEU A 163 22.81 15.36 30.09
C LEU A 163 24.27 15.66 29.78
N VAL A 164 24.61 16.84 29.25
CA VAL A 164 26.01 17.23 29.05
C VAL A 164 26.74 17.27 30.38
N LEU A 165 26.16 17.92 31.39
CA LEU A 165 26.73 17.97 32.73
C LEU A 165 26.33 16.76 33.58
N GLY A 166 25.08 16.30 33.47
CA GLY A 166 24.55 15.21 34.30
C GLY A 166 25.10 13.82 33.97
N ALA A 167 25.43 13.55 32.71
CA ALA A 167 25.92 12.24 32.24
C ALA A 167 27.30 12.31 31.57
N GLY A 168 27.81 13.51 31.26
CA GLY A 168 29.03 13.69 30.47
C GLY A 168 28.85 13.27 29.01
N LEU A 169 27.63 13.42 28.46
CA LEU A 169 27.32 13.06 27.07
C LEU A 169 27.57 14.24 26.13
N SER A 170 28.14 13.96 24.96
CA SER A 170 28.27 14.94 23.89
C SER A 170 26.92 15.31 23.29
N TRP A 171 26.85 16.50 22.66
CA TRP A 171 25.65 16.95 21.94
C TRP A 171 25.16 15.89 20.94
N ARG A 172 26.09 15.17 20.30
CA ARG A 172 25.80 14.14 19.30
C ARG A 172 25.25 12.85 19.92
N GLU A 173 25.70 12.47 21.11
CA GLU A 173 25.11 11.34 21.84
C GLU A 173 23.70 11.68 22.35
N ILE A 174 23.48 12.92 22.78
CA ILE A 174 22.17 13.41 23.21
C ILE A 174 21.16 13.37 22.06
N VAL A 175 21.59 13.59 20.81
CA VAL A 175 20.73 13.43 19.62
C VAL A 175 20.12 12.03 19.51
N ILE A 176 20.80 10.96 19.97
CA ILE A 176 20.22 9.60 19.98
C ILE A 176 19.00 9.54 20.89
N ILE A 177 19.13 10.04 22.13
CA ILE A 177 18.02 10.09 23.09
C ILE A 177 16.90 10.98 22.56
N ARG A 178 17.23 12.15 22.04
CA ARG A 178 16.26 13.10 21.49
C ARG A 178 15.48 12.48 20.33
N ALA A 179 16.15 11.81 19.40
CA ALA A 179 15.51 11.14 18.27
C ALA A 179 14.55 10.03 18.72
N TYR A 180 14.92 9.22 19.73
CA TYR A 180 13.98 8.25 20.31
C TYR A 180 12.80 8.92 21.02
N ALA A 181 13.02 10.02 21.75
CA ALA A 181 11.93 10.76 22.39
C ALA A 181 10.94 11.35 21.37
N LYS A 182 11.43 11.86 20.24
CA LYS A 182 10.58 12.33 19.13
C LYS A 182 9.81 11.18 18.48
N TYR A 183 10.43 10.02 18.30
CA TYR A 183 9.71 8.83 17.86
C TYR A 183 8.61 8.40 18.86
N MET A 184 8.88 8.47 20.17
CA MET A 184 7.89 8.18 21.22
C MET A 184 6.66 9.10 21.12
N GLN A 185 6.85 10.39 20.86
CA GLN A 185 5.74 11.30 20.62
C GLN A 185 4.87 10.85 19.44
N GLN A 186 5.50 10.47 18.32
CA GLN A 186 4.80 10.04 17.11
C GLN A 186 4.02 8.73 17.24
N ILE A 187 4.37 7.87 18.20
CA ILE A 187 3.62 6.65 18.49
C ILE A 187 2.54 6.85 19.57
N GLY A 188 2.28 8.08 19.98
CA GLY A 188 1.24 8.42 20.96
C GLY A 188 1.63 8.11 22.41
N PHE A 189 2.92 8.16 22.74
CA PHE A 189 3.39 7.92 24.10
C PHE A 189 2.80 8.96 25.07
N ARG A 190 2.20 8.51 26.18
CA ARG A 190 1.31 9.30 27.05
C ARG A 190 1.96 10.49 27.78
N PHE A 191 3.29 10.56 27.81
CA PHE A 191 4.03 11.54 28.61
C PHE A 191 4.52 12.71 27.77
N SER A 192 4.47 13.92 28.35
CA SER A 192 4.95 15.14 27.67
C SER A 192 6.48 15.13 27.50
N GLN A 193 6.97 15.87 26.50
CA GLN A 193 8.41 16.00 26.25
C GLN A 193 9.17 16.45 27.51
N GLN A 194 8.66 17.47 28.20
CA GLN A 194 9.27 18.03 29.40
C GLN A 194 9.39 16.99 30.52
N TYR A 195 8.39 16.11 30.66
CA TYR A 195 8.45 15.05 31.67
C TYR A 195 9.46 13.95 31.29
N ILE A 196 9.56 13.60 30.01
CA ILE A 196 10.59 12.68 29.49
C ILE A 196 11.99 13.26 29.72
N GLU A 197 12.22 14.53 29.37
CA GLU A 197 13.47 15.25 29.58
C GLU A 197 13.88 15.26 31.06
N LYS A 198 12.92 15.58 31.95
CA LYS A 198 13.14 15.57 33.40
C LYS A 198 13.52 14.18 33.90
N THR A 199 12.80 13.16 33.46
CA THR A 199 13.04 11.76 33.89
C THR A 199 14.42 11.28 33.46
N ILE A 200 14.75 11.44 32.18
CA ILE A 200 16.07 11.06 31.64
C ILE A 200 17.21 11.84 32.33
N SER A 201 17.00 13.12 32.64
CA SER A 201 17.98 13.93 33.37
C SER A 201 18.14 13.48 34.82
N THR A 202 17.06 13.05 35.47
CA THR A 202 17.07 12.53 36.85
C THR A 202 17.87 11.22 36.92
N TYR A 203 17.68 10.35 35.92
CA TYR A 203 18.40 9.07 35.79
C TYR A 203 19.57 9.16 34.79
N ALA A 204 20.36 10.23 34.86
CA ALA A 204 21.46 10.50 33.94
C ALA A 204 22.50 9.36 33.83
N VAL A 205 22.73 8.62 34.93
CA VAL A 205 23.60 7.44 34.94
C VAL A 205 23.04 6.32 34.04
N ILE A 206 21.73 6.07 34.10
CA ILE A 206 21.08 5.09 33.23
C ILE A 206 21.09 5.58 31.78
N ALA A 207 20.85 6.87 31.53
CA ALA A 207 20.96 7.47 30.20
C ALA A 207 22.36 7.23 29.57
N LYS A 208 23.43 7.38 30.36
CA LYS A 208 24.80 7.05 29.92
C LYS A 208 24.95 5.57 29.56
N LYS A 209 24.42 4.66 30.39
CA LYS A 209 24.43 3.21 30.10
C LYS A 209 23.63 2.86 28.84
N LEU A 210 22.50 3.52 28.59
CA LEU A 210 21.71 3.36 27.35
C LEU A 210 22.52 3.76 26.11
N ILE A 211 23.26 4.87 26.17
CA ILE A 211 24.18 5.25 25.09
C ILE A 211 25.30 4.21 24.93
N GLN A 212 25.92 3.76 26.02
CA GLN A 212 26.93 2.69 25.95
C GLN A 212 26.38 1.41 25.30
N LEU A 213 25.14 1.03 25.64
CA LEU A 213 24.44 -0.09 25.01
C LEU A 213 24.24 0.13 23.50
N PHE A 214 23.85 1.34 23.10
CA PHE A 214 23.72 1.72 21.69
C PHE A 214 25.06 1.56 20.95
N TYR A 215 26.16 2.05 21.52
CA TYR A 215 27.51 1.89 20.94
C TYR A 215 27.97 0.43 20.88
N LEU A 216 27.71 -0.38 21.90
CA LEU A 216 28.03 -1.81 21.88
C LEU A 216 27.21 -2.56 20.83
N LYS A 217 25.95 -2.18 20.64
CA LYS A 217 25.05 -2.80 19.66
C LYS A 217 25.41 -2.40 18.23
N PHE A 218 25.68 -1.13 17.95
CA PHE A 218 25.81 -0.63 16.57
C PHE A 218 27.24 -0.24 16.17
N GLY A 219 28.19 -0.25 17.10
CA GLY A 219 29.59 0.05 16.83
C GLY A 219 30.21 -0.94 15.86
N LEU A 220 31.15 -0.47 15.03
CA LEU A 220 31.71 -1.25 13.92
C LEU A 220 32.60 -2.43 14.37
N LYS A 221 33.11 -2.40 15.60
CA LYS A 221 33.92 -3.49 16.17
C LYS A 221 33.02 -4.55 16.80
N GLN A 222 32.50 -5.48 16.00
CA GLN A 222 31.64 -6.58 16.47
C GLN A 222 32.47 -7.82 16.81
N ASN A 223 32.89 -7.98 18.07
CA ASN A 223 33.65 -9.14 18.56
C ASN A 223 32.98 -9.80 19.79
N THR A 224 33.44 -11.00 20.18
CA THR A 224 32.88 -11.76 21.31
C THR A 224 32.93 -10.98 22.63
N THR A 225 34.02 -10.25 22.88
CA THR A 225 34.17 -9.40 24.07
C THR A 225 33.08 -8.33 24.15
N ASN A 226 32.78 -7.65 23.04
CA ASN A 226 31.74 -6.64 23.00
C ASN A 226 30.35 -7.24 23.12
N LYS A 227 30.12 -8.45 22.60
CA LYS A 227 28.86 -9.19 22.83
C LYS A 227 28.66 -9.53 24.30
N ASN A 228 29.70 -9.99 25.00
CA ASN A 228 29.62 -10.29 26.44
C ASN A 228 29.39 -9.02 27.26
N LYS A 229 30.15 -7.95 27.00
CA LYS A 229 29.96 -6.63 27.63
C LYS A 229 28.55 -6.09 27.41
N LYS A 230 28.00 -6.26 26.20
CA LYS A 230 26.62 -5.87 25.90
C LYS A 230 25.63 -6.63 26.77
N ALA A 231 25.77 -7.95 26.88
CA ALA A 231 24.88 -8.78 27.69
C ALA A 231 24.98 -8.47 29.19
N GLU A 232 26.18 -8.18 29.69
CA GLU A 232 26.40 -7.71 31.07
C GLU A 232 25.74 -6.35 31.31
N LEU A 233 25.97 -5.38 30.43
CA LEU A 233 25.38 -4.04 30.53
C LEU A 233 23.84 -4.08 30.43
N GLU A 234 23.27 -4.95 29.61
CA GLU A 234 21.81 -5.15 29.56
C GLU A 234 21.25 -5.67 30.90
N LYS A 235 22.00 -6.51 31.63
CA LYS A 235 21.59 -6.97 32.97
C LYS A 235 21.67 -5.82 33.98
N GLU A 236 22.74 -5.03 33.94
CA GLU A 236 22.90 -3.87 34.82
C GLU A 236 21.80 -2.83 34.58
N ILE A 237 21.54 -2.46 33.33
CA ILE A 237 20.47 -1.51 32.97
C ILE A 237 19.12 -2.02 33.50
N ARG A 238 18.84 -3.32 33.36
CA ARG A 238 17.61 -3.89 33.90
C ARG A 238 17.54 -3.74 35.43
N THR A 239 18.60 -4.06 36.15
CA THR A 239 18.66 -3.90 37.62
C THR A 239 18.49 -2.44 38.04
N ASP A 240 19.12 -1.50 37.33
CA ASP A 240 18.99 -0.06 37.62
C ASP A 240 17.56 0.44 37.35
N ILE A 241 16.92 -0.05 36.28
CA ILE A 241 15.52 0.27 35.96
C ILE A 241 14.58 -0.31 37.02
N ASP A 242 14.76 -1.58 37.41
CA ASP A 242 13.93 -2.25 38.42
C ASP A 242 14.03 -1.59 39.82
N ALA A 243 15.08 -0.78 40.06
CA ALA A 243 15.24 0.01 41.28
C ALA A 243 14.49 1.35 41.27
N ILE A 244 13.90 1.76 40.14
CA ILE A 244 13.12 2.99 40.02
C ILE A 244 11.78 2.82 40.74
N THR A 245 11.50 3.69 41.72
CA THR A 245 10.28 3.58 42.53
C THR A 245 9.04 4.15 41.84
N SER A 246 9.20 5.13 40.96
CA SER A 246 8.10 5.72 40.20
C SER A 246 7.79 4.87 38.97
N LEU A 247 6.59 4.31 38.88
CA LEU A 247 6.16 3.48 37.74
C LEU A 247 6.20 4.24 36.42
N ASP A 248 5.87 5.53 36.44
CA ASP A 248 5.90 6.38 35.25
C ASP A 248 7.33 6.61 34.76
N GLU A 249 8.27 6.82 35.69
CA GLU A 249 9.69 7.01 35.37
C GLU A 249 10.34 5.70 34.91
N ASP A 250 10.03 4.57 35.56
CA ASP A 250 10.42 3.23 35.10
C ASP A 250 9.97 3.03 33.66
N HIS A 251 8.69 3.29 33.39
CA HIS A 251 8.11 3.07 32.07
C HIS A 251 8.84 3.89 31.00
N ILE A 252 9.15 5.16 31.26
CA ILE A 252 9.92 6.02 30.33
C ILE A 252 11.30 5.41 30.02
N ILE A 253 12.09 5.08 31.05
CA ILE A 253 13.45 4.57 30.86
C ILE A 253 13.44 3.18 30.20
N ARG A 254 12.52 2.31 30.61
CA ARG A 254 12.30 0.98 30.04
C ARG A 254 11.87 1.06 28.58
N PHE A 255 11.13 2.09 28.18
CA PHE A 255 10.76 2.32 26.79
C PHE A 255 11.97 2.67 25.92
N PHE A 256 12.85 3.58 26.37
CA PHE A 256 14.12 3.87 25.67
C PHE A 256 14.96 2.61 25.48
N TRP A 257 15.10 1.80 26.54
CA TRP A 257 15.81 0.53 26.47
C TRP A 257 15.21 -0.41 25.42
N SER A 258 13.88 -0.49 25.37
CA SER A 258 13.14 -1.31 24.41
C SER A 258 13.30 -0.82 22.97
N LEU A 259 13.29 0.50 22.72
CA LEU A 259 13.51 1.08 21.39
C LEU A 259 14.92 0.82 20.86
N ILE A 260 15.95 0.92 21.71
CA ILE A 260 17.32 0.55 21.32
C ILE A 260 17.38 -0.93 20.91
N LYS A 261 16.67 -1.81 21.63
CA LYS A 261 16.61 -3.24 21.30
C LYS A 261 15.84 -3.53 20.01
N ALA A 262 14.73 -2.81 19.77
CA ALA A 262 13.90 -2.91 18.56
C ALA A 262 14.58 -2.35 17.30
N THR A 263 15.58 -1.47 17.47
CA THR A 263 16.35 -0.90 16.36
C THR A 263 17.23 -1.97 15.69
N LEU A 264 17.11 -2.06 14.37
CA LEU A 264 17.78 -3.02 13.49
C LEU A 264 19.03 -2.43 12.81
N ARG A 265 18.98 -1.15 12.40
CA ARG A 265 20.06 -0.44 11.70
C ARG A 265 20.04 1.04 12.08
N THR A 266 21.20 1.69 12.01
CA THR A 266 21.33 3.14 12.20
C THR A 266 22.49 3.69 11.37
N ASN A 267 22.36 4.94 10.90
CA ASN A 267 23.40 5.63 10.13
C ASN A 267 24.35 6.45 11.02
N TYR A 268 24.23 6.35 12.35
CA TYR A 268 25.02 7.14 13.30
C TYR A 268 26.54 7.05 13.08
N PHE A 269 27.06 5.90 12.65
CA PHE A 269 28.50 5.70 12.41
C PHE A 269 28.96 6.03 10.99
N GLN A 270 28.03 6.48 10.13
CA GLN A 270 28.35 6.90 8.77
C GLN A 270 28.81 8.36 8.72
N LEU A 271 29.64 8.67 7.73
CA LEU A 271 30.13 10.00 7.43
C LEU A 271 29.57 10.46 6.08
N GLY A 272 29.41 11.77 5.91
CA GLY A 272 29.12 12.39 4.62
C GLY A 272 30.31 12.37 3.66
N SER A 273 30.10 12.87 2.45
CA SER A 273 31.13 12.94 1.40
C SER A 273 32.38 13.72 1.82
N GLU A 274 32.23 14.73 2.67
CA GLU A 274 33.33 15.57 3.18
C GLU A 274 33.98 15.01 4.45
N GLY A 275 33.66 13.77 4.84
CA GLY A 275 34.18 13.14 6.07
C GLY A 275 33.55 13.66 7.37
N GLN A 276 32.59 14.58 7.27
CA GLN A 276 31.85 15.12 8.42
C GLN A 276 30.68 14.22 8.81
N HIS A 277 30.19 14.38 10.04
CA HIS A 277 28.95 13.73 10.46
C HIS A 277 27.74 14.29 9.71
N LYS A 278 26.78 13.41 9.40
CA LYS A 278 25.51 13.79 8.76
C LYS A 278 24.68 14.65 9.73
N ASP A 279 23.90 15.57 9.17
CA ASP A 279 22.99 16.48 9.89
C ASP A 279 21.61 15.86 10.19
N TYR A 280 21.46 14.56 9.93
CA TYR A 280 20.31 13.73 10.25
C TYR A 280 20.74 12.37 10.81
N LEU A 281 19.89 11.81 11.66
CA LEU A 281 20.05 10.49 12.27
C LEU A 281 18.86 9.62 11.90
N SER A 282 19.13 8.39 11.44
CA SER A 282 18.13 7.45 10.99
C SER A 282 18.14 6.17 11.82
N PHE A 283 16.95 5.64 12.11
CA PHE A 283 16.74 4.35 12.76
C PHE A 283 15.79 3.50 11.93
N LYS A 284 16.17 2.25 11.64
CA LYS A 284 15.25 1.22 11.13
C LYS A 284 14.79 0.36 12.29
N LEU A 285 13.50 0.34 12.58
CA LEU A 285 12.88 -0.35 13.71
C LEU A 285 12.09 -1.58 13.23
N ASN A 286 12.13 -2.66 14.02
CA ASN A 286 11.18 -3.76 13.89
C ASN A 286 9.93 -3.41 14.71
N SER A 287 8.82 -3.06 14.06
CA SER A 287 7.60 -2.60 14.75
C SER A 287 7.07 -3.63 15.73
N ALA A 288 7.11 -4.93 15.38
CA ALA A 288 6.64 -6.00 16.27
C ALA A 288 7.42 -6.11 17.58
N LYS A 289 8.58 -5.45 17.70
CA LYS A 289 9.39 -5.36 18.92
C LYS A 289 9.28 -4.01 19.64
N VAL A 290 8.56 -3.05 19.09
CA VAL A 290 8.28 -1.76 19.74
C VAL A 290 7.10 -1.98 20.70
N PRO A 291 7.24 -1.66 22.00
CA PRO A 291 6.15 -1.83 22.96
C PRO A 291 4.94 -0.94 22.63
N ASP A 292 3.74 -1.39 23.01
CA ASP A 292 2.49 -0.62 23.01
C ASP A 292 2.08 0.02 21.67
N LEU A 293 2.61 -0.49 20.54
CA LEU A 293 2.16 -0.04 19.22
C LEU A 293 0.72 -0.49 18.92
N PRO A 294 -0.15 0.39 18.39
CA PRO A 294 -1.52 0.04 18.01
C PRO A 294 -1.60 -1.07 16.95
N PRO A 295 -2.73 -1.80 16.86
CA PRO A 295 -2.95 -2.83 15.83
C PRO A 295 -2.76 -2.36 14.38
N GLY A 296 -2.38 -3.30 13.50
CA GLY A 296 -2.05 -3.03 12.10
C GLY A 296 -0.70 -2.34 11.92
N GLN A 297 0.28 -2.76 12.73
CA GLN A 297 1.66 -2.28 12.71
C GLN A 297 2.33 -2.61 11.36
N PRO A 298 3.20 -1.74 10.84
CA PRO A 298 4.06 -2.09 9.71
C PRO A 298 5.05 -3.20 10.08
N MET A 299 5.73 -3.78 9.08
CA MET A 299 6.87 -4.67 9.32
C MET A 299 8.08 -3.88 9.82
N TYR A 300 8.36 -2.74 9.17
CA TYR A 300 9.48 -1.86 9.50
C TYR A 300 9.06 -0.39 9.51
N GLU A 301 9.69 0.37 10.41
CA GLU A 301 9.63 1.84 10.44
C GLU A 301 11.02 2.41 10.31
N ILE A 302 11.21 3.31 9.35
CA ILE A 302 12.44 4.09 9.24
C ILE A 302 12.13 5.51 9.71
N PHE A 303 12.62 5.87 10.89
CA PHE A 303 12.48 7.21 11.44
C PHE A 303 13.77 7.99 11.17
N VAL A 304 13.65 9.22 10.66
CA VAL A 304 14.75 10.12 10.34
C VAL A 304 14.54 11.42 11.10
N TYR A 305 15.48 11.72 11.99
CA TYR A 305 15.48 12.91 12.82
C TYR A 305 16.55 13.90 12.34
N SER A 306 16.19 15.17 12.24
CA SER A 306 17.10 16.30 12.03
C SER A 306 16.61 17.49 12.85
N THR A 307 17.46 18.50 13.04
CA THR A 307 17.04 19.80 13.59
C THR A 307 16.18 20.60 12.62
N ARG A 308 16.17 20.23 11.32
CA ARG A 308 15.36 20.89 10.29
C ARG A 308 14.04 20.19 9.99
N PHE A 309 13.96 18.87 10.18
CA PHE A 309 12.78 18.07 9.86
C PHE A 309 12.70 16.78 10.69
N GLU A 310 11.52 16.17 10.73
CA GLU A 310 11.32 14.78 11.16
C GLU A 310 10.61 14.03 10.04
N GLY A 311 11.03 12.80 9.77
CA GLY A 311 10.46 11.96 8.72
C GLY A 311 10.27 10.53 9.20
N ILE A 312 9.23 9.87 8.69
CA ILE A 312 8.98 8.46 8.95
C ILE A 312 8.56 7.74 7.67
N HIS A 313 9.07 6.54 7.46
CA HIS A 313 8.67 5.65 6.36
C HIS A 313 8.24 4.30 6.91
N LEU A 314 6.99 3.93 6.66
CA LEU A 314 6.35 2.71 7.14
C LEU A 314 6.23 1.70 5.99
N ARG A 315 6.64 0.46 6.20
CA ARG A 315 6.58 -0.62 5.19
C ARG A 315 5.86 -1.83 5.74
N SER A 316 4.86 -2.34 5.01
CA SER A 316 4.15 -3.58 5.37
C SER A 316 4.89 -4.86 4.96
N ALA A 317 5.84 -4.78 4.03
CA ALA A 317 6.61 -5.93 3.53
C ALA A 317 8.00 -5.50 3.00
N LYS A 318 8.85 -6.49 2.67
CA LYS A 318 10.15 -6.26 2.02
C LYS A 318 10.01 -5.65 0.62
N VAL A 319 9.10 -6.18 -0.21
CA VAL A 319 8.76 -5.55 -1.49
C VAL A 319 7.53 -4.69 -1.25
N ALA A 320 7.75 -3.39 -1.02
CA ALA A 320 6.68 -2.45 -0.73
C ALA A 320 6.96 -1.08 -1.37
N ARG A 321 5.89 -0.35 -1.68
CA ARG A 321 5.94 0.94 -2.39
C ARG A 321 4.93 1.91 -1.82
N GLY A 322 5.33 3.18 -1.75
CA GLY A 322 4.49 4.24 -1.22
C GLY A 322 4.98 5.64 -1.54
N GLY A 323 4.03 6.58 -1.56
CA GLY A 323 4.32 8.00 -1.70
C GLY A 323 5.01 8.60 -0.46
N LEU A 324 5.86 9.62 -0.65
CA LEU A 324 6.42 10.44 0.44
C LEU A 324 5.67 11.77 0.53
N ARG A 325 4.93 11.99 1.62
CA ARG A 325 4.11 13.18 1.85
C ARG A 325 4.85 14.25 2.63
N TRP A 326 4.70 15.51 2.25
CA TRP A 326 4.96 16.62 3.16
C TRP A 326 3.70 16.88 3.98
N SER A 327 3.79 16.67 5.30
CA SER A 327 2.68 16.83 6.23
C SER A 327 2.79 18.18 6.98
N ASP A 328 1.63 18.74 7.28
CA ASP A 328 1.43 19.93 8.12
C ASP A 328 1.01 19.56 9.56
N ARG A 329 1.10 18.28 9.95
CA ARG A 329 0.71 17.73 11.25
C ARG A 329 1.92 17.36 12.13
N PRO A 330 2.64 18.32 12.72
CA PRO A 330 3.86 18.02 13.48
C PRO A 330 3.62 17.08 14.68
N GLU A 331 2.44 17.12 15.30
CA GLU A 331 2.14 16.34 16.51
C GLU A 331 1.84 14.86 16.23
N ASP A 332 1.29 14.53 15.07
CA ASP A 332 0.79 13.17 14.79
C ASP A 332 0.91 12.71 13.32
N PHE A 333 1.86 13.24 12.55
CA PHE A 333 2.05 12.85 11.15
C PHE A 333 2.29 11.35 10.98
N ARG A 334 2.86 10.64 11.97
CA ARG A 334 2.95 9.16 11.89
C ARG A 334 1.58 8.49 11.80
N THR A 335 0.58 8.98 12.54
CA THR A 335 -0.79 8.45 12.49
C THR A 335 -1.40 8.67 11.10
N GLU A 336 -1.17 9.84 10.51
CA GLU A 336 -1.54 10.13 9.12
C GLU A 336 -0.87 9.15 8.15
N VAL A 337 0.45 9.00 8.24
CA VAL A 337 1.24 8.11 7.36
C VAL A 337 0.82 6.64 7.53
N LEU A 338 0.50 6.21 8.75
CA LEU A 338 0.01 4.86 9.03
C LEU A 338 -1.34 4.60 8.37
N GLY A 339 -2.29 5.53 8.48
CA GLY A 339 -3.59 5.43 7.81
C GLY A 339 -3.44 5.33 6.29
N LEU A 340 -2.55 6.15 5.71
CA LEU A 340 -2.26 6.12 4.27
C LEU A 340 -1.55 4.82 3.84
N MET A 341 -0.63 4.28 4.64
CA MET A 341 0.01 2.99 4.35
C MET A 341 -1.01 1.85 4.35
N LYS A 342 -1.95 1.84 5.31
CA LYS A 342 -3.03 0.84 5.38
C LYS A 342 -3.92 0.90 4.14
N ALA A 343 -4.39 2.10 3.77
CA ALA A 343 -5.14 2.30 2.53
C ALA A 343 -4.36 1.86 1.28
N GLN A 344 -3.05 2.13 1.25
CA GLN A 344 -2.17 1.71 0.16
C GLN A 344 -2.03 0.18 0.07
N LYS A 345 -2.11 -0.56 1.18
CA LYS A 345 -2.05 -2.02 1.19
C LYS A 345 -3.22 -2.62 0.40
N VAL A 346 -4.44 -2.14 0.64
CA VAL A 346 -5.65 -2.56 -0.09
C VAL A 346 -5.55 -2.17 -1.57
N LYS A 347 -5.18 -0.91 -1.84
CA LYS A 347 -5.02 -0.39 -3.20
C LYS A 347 -3.94 -1.11 -4.01
N ASN A 348 -2.89 -1.59 -3.36
CA ASN A 348 -1.80 -2.32 -4.02
C ASN A 348 -2.08 -3.81 -4.21
N SER A 349 -3.24 -4.33 -3.80
CA SER A 349 -3.59 -5.76 -3.92
C SER A 349 -3.54 -6.30 -5.36
N VAL A 350 -3.53 -5.40 -6.35
CA VAL A 350 -3.51 -5.70 -7.79
C VAL A 350 -2.12 -5.63 -8.41
N ILE A 351 -1.11 -5.14 -7.68
CA ILE A 351 0.27 -4.95 -8.15
C ILE A 351 1.27 -5.74 -7.32
N VAL A 352 2.53 -5.74 -7.75
CA VAL A 352 3.62 -6.52 -7.13
C VAL A 352 3.98 -6.04 -5.70
N PRO A 353 4.30 -4.75 -5.46
CA PRO A 353 4.72 -4.31 -4.13
C PRO A 353 3.54 -4.12 -3.18
N SER A 354 3.69 -4.58 -1.95
CA SER A 354 2.75 -4.26 -0.85
C SER A 354 2.75 -2.77 -0.51
N GLY A 355 1.86 -2.35 0.39
CA GLY A 355 1.74 -0.95 0.83
C GLY A 355 2.94 -0.47 1.64
N ALA A 356 3.50 0.68 1.26
CA ALA A 356 4.36 1.52 2.09
C ALA A 356 3.82 2.95 2.10
N LYS A 357 4.32 3.79 3.01
CA LYS A 357 4.11 5.24 2.97
C LYS A 357 5.19 5.95 3.76
N GLY A 358 5.62 7.11 3.28
CA GLY A 358 6.44 8.02 4.06
C GLY A 358 5.77 9.37 4.26
N GLY A 359 6.17 10.06 5.32
CA GLY A 359 5.80 11.45 5.55
C GLY A 359 6.88 12.18 6.33
N PHE A 360 7.00 13.48 6.09
CA PHE A 360 7.92 14.34 6.84
C PHE A 360 7.30 15.71 7.13
N ILE A 361 7.75 16.33 8.21
CA ILE A 361 7.35 17.67 8.67
C ILE A 361 8.56 18.58 8.70
N LEU A 362 8.34 19.88 8.48
CA LEU A 362 9.39 20.89 8.63
C LEU A 362 9.38 21.44 10.06
N LYS A 363 10.56 21.62 10.65
CA LYS A 363 10.69 22.28 11.98
C LYS A 363 10.87 23.78 11.87
N LYS A 364 11.37 24.26 10.74
CA LYS A 364 11.57 25.69 10.50
C LYS A 364 10.21 26.39 10.42
N ALA A 365 10.07 27.52 11.10
CA ALA A 365 8.85 28.32 11.09
C ALA A 365 8.54 28.86 9.68
N ILE A 366 7.62 28.19 8.99
CA ILE A 366 7.27 28.42 7.58
C ILE A 366 6.65 29.81 7.37
N ASN A 367 5.91 30.32 8.36
CA ASN A 367 5.18 31.59 8.30
C ASN A 367 6.10 32.82 8.12
N ALA A 368 7.40 32.67 8.39
CA ALA A 368 8.39 33.73 8.24
C ALA A 368 9.15 33.69 6.90
N LEU A 369 8.82 32.74 6.01
CA LEU A 369 9.53 32.49 4.75
C LEU A 369 8.68 32.86 3.54
N ASP A 370 9.34 33.31 2.47
CA ASP A 370 8.68 33.46 1.18
C ASP A 370 8.48 32.10 0.47
N ARG A 371 7.69 32.08 -0.60
CA ARG A 371 7.33 30.86 -1.34
C ARG A 371 8.55 30.10 -1.88
N GLU A 372 9.57 30.80 -2.36
CA GLU A 372 10.77 30.15 -2.91
C GLU A 372 11.64 29.57 -1.79
N GLN A 373 11.78 30.28 -0.67
CA GLN A 373 12.47 29.78 0.52
C GLN A 373 11.79 28.53 1.10
N ILE A 374 10.46 28.51 1.14
CA ILE A 374 9.69 27.32 1.56
C ILE A 374 9.98 26.16 0.62
N LYS A 375 9.90 26.38 -0.69
CA LYS A 375 10.16 25.36 -1.70
C LYS A 375 11.57 24.76 -1.56
N GLN A 376 12.59 25.60 -1.36
CA GLN A 376 13.96 25.14 -1.15
C GLN A 376 14.11 24.35 0.16
N GLU A 377 13.45 24.77 1.23
CA GLU A 377 13.45 24.04 2.51
C GLU A 377 12.81 22.65 2.37
N VAL A 378 11.66 22.57 1.70
CA VAL A 378 10.96 21.30 1.43
C VAL A 378 11.84 20.37 0.59
N ILE A 379 12.47 20.89 -0.48
CA ILE A 379 13.37 20.10 -1.33
C ILE A 379 14.53 19.57 -0.50
N TYR A 380 15.18 20.40 0.31
CA TYR A 380 16.28 19.98 1.17
C TYR A 380 15.86 18.84 2.11
N CYS A 381 14.74 19.03 2.84
CA CYS A 381 14.26 18.04 3.80
C CYS A 381 13.85 16.73 3.11
N TYR A 382 13.21 16.82 1.94
CA TYR A 382 12.88 15.65 1.12
C TYR A 382 14.14 14.89 0.68
N GLN A 383 15.16 15.60 0.19
CA GLN A 383 16.41 14.97 -0.22
C GLN A 383 17.14 14.30 0.95
N SER A 384 17.26 14.99 2.09
CA SER A 384 17.88 14.44 3.30
C SER A 384 17.09 13.27 3.87
N PHE A 385 15.75 13.30 3.78
CA PHE A 385 14.92 12.17 4.17
C PHE A 385 15.22 10.94 3.32
N ILE A 386 15.23 11.06 1.99
CA ILE A 386 15.57 9.95 1.08
C ILE A 386 16.98 9.42 1.36
N ARG A 387 17.97 10.30 1.56
CA ARG A 387 19.33 9.88 1.93
C ARG A 387 19.33 9.08 3.23
N GLY A 388 18.60 9.52 4.25
CA GLY A 388 18.41 8.77 5.50
C GLY A 388 17.74 7.40 5.31
N LEU A 389 16.87 7.23 4.31
CA LEU A 389 16.31 5.91 3.97
C LEU A 389 17.36 5.02 3.28
N LEU A 390 18.07 5.55 2.29
CA LEU A 390 19.09 4.82 1.54
C LEU A 390 20.31 4.44 2.40
N ASP A 391 20.64 5.26 3.39
CA ASP A 391 21.68 4.96 4.39
C ASP A 391 21.46 3.63 5.12
N LEU A 392 20.21 3.17 5.23
CA LEU A 392 19.84 1.95 5.95
C LEU A 392 19.41 0.80 5.04
N THR A 393 19.36 1.03 3.72
CA THR A 393 18.85 0.08 2.73
C THR A 393 20.00 -0.63 2.04
N ASP A 394 19.94 -1.96 1.93
CA ASP A 394 20.99 -2.69 1.21
C ASP A 394 21.01 -2.30 -0.28
N ASN A 395 22.17 -2.34 -0.92
CA ASN A 395 22.30 -2.17 -2.36
C ASN A 395 22.57 -3.51 -3.06
N LEU A 396 22.62 -3.48 -4.39
CA LEU A 396 22.91 -4.65 -5.23
C LEU A 396 24.01 -4.33 -6.24
N GLU A 397 25.10 -5.08 -6.16
CA GLU A 397 26.25 -5.00 -7.06
C GLU A 397 26.48 -6.41 -7.63
N ASP A 398 26.41 -6.56 -8.96
CA ASP A 398 26.55 -7.85 -9.67
C ASP A 398 25.68 -8.98 -9.06
N ASP A 399 24.40 -8.67 -8.82
CA ASP A 399 23.40 -9.53 -8.18
C ASP A 399 23.68 -9.92 -6.71
N ARG A 400 24.77 -9.43 -6.11
CA ARG A 400 25.09 -9.63 -4.70
C ARG A 400 24.55 -8.51 -3.83
N VAL A 401 23.98 -8.87 -2.69
CA VAL A 401 23.52 -7.91 -1.67
C VAL A 401 24.72 -7.30 -0.98
N VAL A 402 24.81 -5.97 -1.03
CA VAL A 402 25.84 -5.17 -0.37
C VAL A 402 25.18 -4.31 0.69
N SER A 403 25.54 -4.52 1.96
CA SER A 403 25.01 -3.69 3.04
C SER A 403 25.60 -2.28 3.04
N PRO A 404 24.88 -1.28 3.58
CA PRO A 404 25.40 0.09 3.68
C PRO A 404 26.73 0.13 4.42
N LYS A 405 27.64 0.99 3.97
CA LYS A 405 28.95 1.19 4.60
C LYS A 405 28.77 1.57 6.08
N ASN A 406 29.69 1.10 6.92
CA ASN A 406 29.72 1.43 8.35
C ASN A 406 28.38 1.21 9.07
N THR A 407 27.67 0.13 8.75
CA THR A 407 26.35 -0.18 9.30
C THR A 407 26.29 -1.63 9.77
N VAL A 408 25.90 -1.86 11.02
CA VAL A 408 25.62 -3.19 11.56
C VAL A 408 24.15 -3.54 11.27
N CYS A 409 23.91 -4.67 10.61
CA CYS A 409 22.56 -5.13 10.23
C CYS A 409 22.11 -6.29 11.12
N TYR A 410 20.98 -6.12 11.81
CA TYR A 410 20.36 -7.14 12.68
C TYR A 410 19.15 -7.87 12.05
N ASP A 411 18.87 -7.56 10.79
CA ASP A 411 17.84 -8.16 9.94
C ASP A 411 18.47 -8.83 8.71
N GLY A 412 17.66 -9.58 7.95
CA GLY A 412 18.12 -10.17 6.69
C GLY A 412 18.27 -9.13 5.57
N ALA A 413 18.72 -9.58 4.40
CA ALA A 413 18.83 -8.75 3.20
C ALA A 413 17.51 -8.00 2.89
N ASP A 414 17.65 -6.72 2.62
CA ASP A 414 16.57 -5.78 2.30
C ASP A 414 17.00 -4.72 1.27
N PRO A 415 17.21 -5.11 0.00
CA PRO A 415 17.73 -4.21 -1.02
C PRO A 415 16.65 -3.46 -1.82
N TYR A 416 15.37 -3.70 -1.53
CA TYR A 416 14.26 -3.14 -2.31
C TYR A 416 13.64 -1.94 -1.57
N LEU A 417 13.77 -0.75 -2.16
CA LEU A 417 13.12 0.47 -1.71
C LEU A 417 12.67 1.26 -2.94
N VAL A 418 11.36 1.46 -3.09
CA VAL A 418 10.77 2.30 -4.13
C VAL A 418 9.90 3.36 -3.49
N VAL A 419 10.10 4.61 -3.88
CA VAL A 419 9.32 5.75 -3.43
C VAL A 419 8.42 6.25 -4.55
N ALA A 420 7.36 6.96 -4.20
CA ALA A 420 6.52 7.65 -5.17
C ALA A 420 6.26 9.09 -4.71
N ALA A 421 5.75 9.91 -5.63
CA ALA A 421 5.30 11.24 -5.29
C ALA A 421 3.95 11.20 -4.53
N ASP A 422 3.71 12.20 -3.67
CA ASP A 422 2.45 12.41 -2.95
C ASP A 422 2.14 13.92 -2.82
N LYS A 423 1.16 14.28 -1.99
CA LYS A 423 0.85 15.66 -1.62
C LYS A 423 2.13 16.37 -1.13
N GLY A 424 2.42 17.52 -1.74
CA GLY A 424 3.60 18.34 -1.45
C GLY A 424 4.89 17.91 -2.14
N THR A 425 4.91 16.77 -2.85
CA THR A 425 6.11 16.21 -3.51
C THR A 425 5.85 15.76 -4.96
N ALA A 426 4.71 16.11 -5.55
CA ALA A 426 4.22 15.65 -6.86
C ALA A 426 5.26 15.72 -8.00
N THR A 427 6.16 16.70 -8.00
CA THR A 427 7.16 16.93 -9.05
C THR A 427 8.56 16.40 -8.70
N PHE A 428 8.72 15.66 -7.60
CA PHE A 428 10.04 15.33 -7.04
C PHE A 428 10.57 13.93 -7.42
N SER A 429 9.91 13.20 -8.33
CA SER A 429 10.37 11.88 -8.78
C SER A 429 11.78 11.93 -9.39
N ASP A 430 12.08 12.95 -10.21
CA ASP A 430 13.42 13.12 -10.79
C ASP A 430 14.47 13.45 -9.73
N ILE A 431 14.11 14.18 -8.67
CA ILE A 431 14.99 14.44 -7.52
C ILE A 431 15.32 13.12 -6.81
N ALA A 432 14.32 12.29 -6.54
CA ALA A 432 14.51 10.98 -5.90
C ALA A 432 15.41 10.05 -6.75
N ASN A 433 15.15 9.96 -8.06
CA ASN A 433 15.97 9.18 -8.99
C ASN A 433 17.41 9.72 -9.08
N GLY A 434 17.60 11.04 -9.01
CA GLY A 434 18.92 11.66 -8.93
C GLY A 434 19.72 11.22 -7.69
N ILE A 435 19.06 11.15 -6.52
CA ILE A 435 19.68 10.65 -5.28
C ILE A 435 19.98 9.15 -5.38
N ALA A 436 19.06 8.35 -5.94
CA ALA A 436 19.33 6.93 -6.16
C ALA A 436 20.59 6.72 -7.02
N LYS A 437 20.78 7.55 -8.05
CA LYS A 437 22.00 7.56 -8.88
C LYS A 437 23.24 8.00 -8.11
N GLU A 438 23.15 9.02 -7.23
CA GLU A 438 24.23 9.43 -6.32
C GLU A 438 24.71 8.26 -5.43
N TYR A 439 23.79 7.41 -4.98
CA TYR A 439 24.08 6.22 -4.17
C TYR A 439 24.53 5.01 -4.98
N ASN A 440 24.59 5.11 -6.32
CA ASN A 440 24.71 3.97 -7.23
C ASN A 440 23.70 2.86 -6.90
N PHE A 441 22.50 3.26 -6.49
CA PHE A 441 21.46 2.32 -6.08
C PHE A 441 20.94 1.56 -7.30
N TRP A 442 20.87 0.24 -7.21
CA TRP A 442 20.64 -0.67 -8.34
C TRP A 442 19.34 -0.41 -9.13
N LEU A 443 18.31 0.16 -8.50
CA LEU A 443 17.08 0.53 -9.20
C LEU A 443 17.27 1.71 -10.16
N GLY A 444 18.29 2.54 -9.97
CA GLY A 444 18.52 3.73 -10.79
C GLY A 444 17.26 4.60 -10.87
N ASP A 445 16.79 4.87 -12.10
CA ASP A 445 15.58 5.65 -12.37
C ASP A 445 14.26 4.86 -12.28
N ALA A 446 14.32 3.62 -11.77
CA ALA A 446 13.16 2.86 -11.29
C ALA A 446 12.89 3.08 -9.79
N PHE A 447 13.77 3.81 -9.09
CA PHE A 447 13.62 4.11 -7.65
C PHE A 447 12.36 4.93 -7.36
N ALA A 448 12.02 5.86 -8.26
CA ALA A 448 10.78 6.62 -8.25
C ALA A 448 10.11 6.61 -9.63
N SER A 449 8.85 6.19 -9.67
CA SER A 449 8.02 6.17 -10.88
C SER A 449 7.49 7.56 -11.28
N GLY A 450 7.13 7.74 -12.54
CA GLY A 450 6.50 8.99 -13.02
C GLY A 450 7.46 10.18 -13.15
N GLY A 451 8.77 9.91 -13.24
CA GLY A 451 9.78 10.92 -13.64
C GLY A 451 9.78 11.18 -15.14
N SER A 452 10.69 12.03 -15.60
CA SER A 452 10.81 12.47 -17.00
C SER A 452 11.03 11.34 -18.04
N ALA A 453 11.52 10.18 -17.60
CA ALA A 453 11.73 8.98 -18.42
C ALA A 453 10.66 7.87 -18.20
N GLY A 454 9.55 8.18 -17.50
CA GLY A 454 8.44 7.27 -17.21
C GLY A 454 7.21 7.46 -18.11
N TYR A 455 6.11 6.79 -17.77
CA TYR A 455 4.83 7.01 -18.43
C TYR A 455 4.16 8.26 -17.86
N ASP A 456 3.77 9.19 -18.73
CA ASP A 456 3.00 10.37 -18.35
C ASP A 456 1.53 9.99 -18.18
N HIS A 457 1.09 9.87 -16.93
CA HIS A 457 -0.28 9.46 -16.60
C HIS A 457 -1.33 10.43 -17.13
N LYS A 458 -1.01 11.74 -17.18
CA LYS A 458 -1.94 12.77 -17.66
C LYS A 458 -2.09 12.70 -19.16
N LYS A 459 -0.98 12.57 -19.89
CA LYS A 459 -0.98 12.41 -21.35
C LYS A 459 -1.63 11.10 -21.77
N MET A 460 -1.42 10.03 -21.01
CA MET A 460 -2.03 8.72 -21.24
C MET A 460 -3.50 8.66 -20.82
N GLY A 461 -3.92 9.56 -19.92
CA GLY A 461 -5.24 9.58 -19.31
C GLY A 461 -5.57 8.32 -18.51
N ILE A 462 -4.56 7.56 -18.07
CA ILE A 462 -4.72 6.16 -17.68
C ILE A 462 -5.59 5.99 -16.44
N THR A 463 -5.47 6.89 -15.46
CA THR A 463 -6.29 6.87 -14.24
C THR A 463 -7.77 7.11 -14.57
N ALA A 464 -8.07 8.09 -15.43
CA ALA A 464 -9.44 8.38 -15.85
C ALA A 464 -10.01 7.25 -16.72
N ARG A 465 -9.23 6.74 -17.68
CA ARG A 465 -9.61 5.58 -18.51
C ARG A 465 -9.92 4.36 -17.64
N GLY A 466 -9.13 4.10 -16.60
CA GLY A 466 -9.37 3.06 -15.61
C GLY A 466 -10.70 3.23 -14.87
N ALA A 467 -10.99 4.44 -14.38
CA ALA A 467 -12.27 4.73 -13.72
C ALA A 467 -13.46 4.53 -14.67
N TRP A 468 -13.27 4.86 -15.96
CA TRP A 468 -14.25 4.63 -17.00
C TRP A 468 -14.53 3.15 -17.28
N GLU A 469 -13.61 2.22 -16.99
CA GLU A 469 -13.93 0.77 -17.09
C GLU A 469 -15.03 0.37 -16.09
N SER A 470 -14.97 0.90 -14.86
CA SER A 470 -16.04 0.73 -13.86
C SER A 470 -17.32 1.44 -14.28
N VAL A 471 -17.23 2.70 -14.73
CA VAL A 471 -18.39 3.49 -15.16
C VAL A 471 -19.10 2.83 -16.34
N LYS A 472 -18.37 2.32 -17.33
CA LYS A 472 -18.91 1.52 -18.45
C LYS A 472 -19.66 0.30 -17.94
N ARG A 473 -19.10 -0.42 -16.97
CA ARG A 473 -19.77 -1.58 -16.37
C ARG A 473 -21.08 -1.18 -15.69
N HIS A 474 -21.09 -0.09 -14.93
CA HIS A 474 -22.30 0.39 -14.25
C HIS A 474 -23.38 0.82 -15.24
N PHE A 475 -23.05 1.59 -16.28
CA PHE A 475 -24.02 1.97 -17.32
C PHE A 475 -24.57 0.76 -18.05
N ARG A 476 -23.71 -0.21 -18.33
CA ARG A 476 -24.10 -1.46 -18.97
C ARG A 476 -25.07 -2.29 -18.13
N GLU A 477 -25.00 -2.21 -16.80
CA GLU A 477 -25.96 -2.86 -15.91
C GLU A 477 -27.33 -2.16 -15.85
N LEU A 478 -27.38 -0.92 -16.34
CA LEU A 478 -28.60 -0.16 -16.56
C LEU A 478 -29.07 -0.23 -18.03
N ASP A 479 -28.44 -1.08 -18.85
CA ASP A 479 -28.67 -1.21 -20.29
C ASP A 479 -28.51 0.12 -21.10
N ILE A 480 -27.67 1.03 -20.60
CA ILE A 480 -27.35 2.30 -21.26
C ILE A 480 -26.06 2.15 -22.08
N ARG A 481 -26.11 2.52 -23.36
CA ARG A 481 -24.97 2.55 -24.28
C ARG A 481 -24.38 3.96 -24.37
N ILE A 482 -23.28 4.20 -23.67
CA ILE A 482 -22.67 5.53 -23.51
C ILE A 482 -22.03 6.09 -24.80
N GLU A 483 -21.88 5.24 -25.82
CA GLU A 483 -21.39 5.59 -27.16
C GLU A 483 -22.52 6.02 -28.11
N GLU A 484 -23.79 5.82 -27.72
CA GLU A 484 -24.96 6.06 -28.58
C GLU A 484 -26.03 6.95 -27.91
N GLN A 485 -26.07 6.99 -26.58
CA GLN A 485 -27.14 7.63 -25.79
C GLN A 485 -26.58 8.71 -24.88
N ASP A 486 -27.24 9.86 -24.87
CA ASP A 486 -26.93 10.97 -23.96
C ASP A 486 -27.31 10.62 -22.51
N PHE A 487 -26.47 11.05 -21.56
CA PHE A 487 -26.71 10.88 -20.13
C PHE A 487 -26.24 12.09 -19.34
N THR A 488 -26.91 12.36 -18.21
CA THR A 488 -26.67 13.53 -17.38
C THR A 488 -25.52 13.30 -16.39
N VAL A 489 -24.66 14.31 -16.23
CA VAL A 489 -23.46 14.24 -15.39
C VAL A 489 -23.38 15.46 -14.48
N VAL A 490 -23.02 15.24 -13.22
CA VAL A 490 -22.42 16.28 -12.36
C VAL A 490 -21.01 15.88 -11.94
N GLY A 491 -20.16 16.87 -11.69
CA GLY A 491 -18.73 16.66 -11.56
C GLY A 491 -18.08 17.33 -10.36
N ILE A 492 -17.09 16.66 -9.76
CA ILE A 492 -16.18 17.25 -8.78
C ILE A 492 -14.82 17.45 -9.44
N GLY A 493 -14.46 18.69 -9.78
CA GLY A 493 -13.22 19.06 -10.45
C GLY A 493 -13.39 20.13 -11.54
N ASP A 494 -12.33 20.33 -12.31
CA ASP A 494 -12.29 21.23 -13.47
C ASP A 494 -11.52 20.62 -14.65
N MET A 495 -11.64 21.23 -15.82
CA MET A 495 -11.02 20.75 -17.06
C MET A 495 -9.48 20.84 -17.07
N SER A 496 -8.83 21.49 -16.12
CA SER A 496 -7.36 21.51 -16.02
C SER A 496 -6.80 20.27 -15.29
N GLY A 497 -7.65 19.64 -14.47
CA GLY A 497 -7.35 18.43 -13.72
C GLY A 497 -7.12 17.22 -14.64
N ASP A 498 -6.12 16.40 -14.30
CA ASP A 498 -5.80 15.17 -15.05
C ASP A 498 -7.02 14.23 -15.12
N VAL A 499 -7.52 13.79 -13.96
CA VAL A 499 -8.60 12.81 -13.89
C VAL A 499 -9.92 13.38 -14.39
N PHE A 500 -10.28 14.58 -13.94
CA PHE A 500 -11.53 15.22 -14.34
C PHE A 500 -11.56 15.55 -15.83
N GLY A 501 -10.49 16.16 -16.34
CA GLY A 501 -10.41 16.58 -17.74
C GLY A 501 -10.40 15.41 -18.72
N ASN A 502 -9.57 14.39 -18.48
CA ASN A 502 -9.59 13.14 -19.26
C ASN A 502 -10.94 12.41 -19.11
N GLY A 503 -11.52 12.44 -17.91
CA GLY A 503 -12.80 11.80 -17.62
C GLY A 503 -13.96 12.40 -18.41
N LEU A 504 -14.12 13.73 -18.40
CA LEU A 504 -15.24 14.42 -19.04
C LEU A 504 -15.02 14.72 -20.54
N THR A 505 -13.92 14.22 -21.10
CA THR A 505 -13.65 14.19 -22.55
C THR A 505 -13.65 12.76 -23.13
N TYR A 506 -14.11 11.77 -22.36
CA TYR A 506 -14.19 10.37 -22.80
C TYR A 506 -15.25 10.14 -23.89
N THR A 507 -16.43 10.75 -23.77
CA THR A 507 -17.55 10.63 -24.74
C THR A 507 -18.27 11.97 -24.93
N SER A 508 -18.78 12.22 -26.13
CA SER A 508 -19.59 13.41 -26.46
C SER A 508 -21.01 13.35 -25.89
N HIS A 509 -21.44 12.19 -25.41
CA HIS A 509 -22.77 11.94 -24.85
C HIS A 509 -22.91 12.34 -23.37
N SER A 510 -21.82 12.76 -22.72
CA SER A 510 -21.86 13.29 -21.36
C SER A 510 -22.42 14.71 -21.34
N LEU A 511 -23.66 14.85 -20.88
CA LEU A 511 -24.35 16.11 -20.65
C LEU A 511 -23.98 16.66 -19.26
N LEU A 512 -22.91 17.45 -19.18
CA LEU A 512 -22.42 18.04 -17.93
C LEU A 512 -23.35 19.17 -17.46
N LEU A 513 -24.19 18.90 -16.46
CA LEU A 513 -25.15 19.85 -15.92
C LEU A 513 -24.53 20.81 -14.91
N ALA A 514 -23.60 20.30 -14.10
CA ALA A 514 -22.92 21.08 -13.08
C ALA A 514 -21.55 20.50 -12.76
N ALA A 515 -20.60 21.36 -12.40
CA ALA A 515 -19.32 20.95 -11.85
C ALA A 515 -18.80 21.99 -10.85
N PHE A 516 -17.90 21.61 -9.95
CA PHE A 516 -17.28 22.56 -9.04
C PHE A 516 -15.85 22.18 -8.70
N ASP A 517 -15.00 23.18 -8.46
CA ASP A 517 -13.65 23.02 -7.95
C ASP A 517 -13.43 23.89 -6.69
N HIS A 518 -12.17 24.11 -6.32
CA HIS A 518 -11.83 24.99 -5.21
C HIS A 518 -12.11 26.49 -5.50
N ARG A 519 -12.36 26.87 -6.77
CA ARG A 519 -12.48 28.25 -7.21
C ARG A 519 -13.90 28.61 -7.66
N HIS A 520 -14.56 27.74 -8.41
CA HIS A 520 -15.78 28.04 -9.16
C HIS A 520 -16.82 26.93 -9.08
N ILE A 521 -18.06 27.30 -9.37
CA ILE A 521 -19.19 26.43 -9.65
C ILE A 521 -19.64 26.71 -11.08
N PHE A 522 -19.62 25.69 -11.93
CA PHE A 522 -20.12 25.69 -13.30
C PHE A 522 -21.54 25.11 -13.33
N LEU A 523 -22.46 25.78 -14.02
CA LEU A 523 -23.84 25.36 -14.23
C LEU A 523 -24.22 25.50 -15.71
N ASP A 524 -24.73 24.42 -16.30
CA ASP A 524 -25.31 24.39 -17.64
C ASP A 524 -26.58 23.53 -17.63
N PRO A 525 -27.78 24.11 -17.46
CA PRO A 525 -29.01 23.35 -17.21
C PRO A 525 -29.52 22.51 -18.39
N ASN A 526 -29.07 22.79 -19.62
CA ASN A 526 -29.44 22.06 -20.84
C ASN A 526 -28.29 22.07 -21.87
N PRO A 527 -27.17 21.38 -21.60
CA PRO A 527 -25.98 21.44 -22.42
C PRO A 527 -26.20 20.80 -23.79
N ASN A 528 -25.57 21.34 -24.83
CA ASN A 528 -25.50 20.67 -26.13
C ASN A 528 -24.29 19.73 -26.15
N GLY A 529 -24.51 18.41 -26.15
CA GLY A 529 -23.45 17.38 -26.07
C GLY A 529 -22.25 17.64 -26.97
N PRO A 530 -22.39 17.63 -28.31
CA PRO A 530 -21.27 17.83 -29.24
C PRO A 530 -20.55 19.18 -29.09
N LYS A 531 -21.29 20.30 -28.93
CA LYS A 531 -20.69 21.64 -28.82
C LYS A 531 -19.94 21.82 -27.50
N THR A 532 -20.55 21.41 -26.39
CA THR A 532 -19.94 21.54 -25.06
C THR A 532 -18.78 20.56 -24.89
N PHE A 533 -18.84 19.38 -25.52
CA PHE A 533 -17.72 18.44 -25.58
C PHE A 533 -16.49 19.04 -26.28
N ALA A 534 -16.67 19.62 -27.47
CA ALA A 534 -15.57 20.29 -28.19
C ALA A 534 -14.96 21.43 -27.35
N GLU A 535 -15.79 22.18 -26.61
CA GLU A 535 -15.32 23.23 -25.71
C GLU A 535 -14.57 22.67 -24.49
N ARG A 536 -15.05 21.59 -23.87
CA ARG A 536 -14.33 20.87 -22.81
C ARG A 536 -12.96 20.38 -23.29
N GLN A 537 -12.89 19.82 -24.51
CA GLN A 537 -11.61 19.43 -25.12
C GLN A 537 -10.68 20.62 -25.34
N ARG A 538 -11.20 21.76 -25.80
CA ARG A 538 -10.40 22.99 -25.94
C ARG A 538 -9.81 23.41 -24.60
N LEU A 539 -10.63 23.46 -23.53
CA LEU A 539 -10.18 23.83 -22.19
C LEU A 539 -9.13 22.88 -21.60
N PHE A 540 -9.30 21.57 -21.82
CA PHE A 540 -8.35 20.56 -21.35
C PHE A 540 -6.97 20.71 -22.01
N ASN A 541 -6.94 21.13 -23.28
CA ASN A 541 -5.70 21.30 -24.05
C ASN A 541 -5.01 22.67 -23.84
N LEU A 542 -5.57 23.57 -23.04
CA LEU A 542 -4.89 24.81 -22.67
C LEU A 542 -3.73 24.53 -21.70
N PRO A 543 -2.61 25.29 -21.77
CA PRO A 543 -1.51 25.16 -20.81
C PRO A 543 -1.95 25.35 -19.35
N THR A 544 -2.88 26.27 -19.13
CA THR A 544 -3.57 26.52 -17.86
C THR A 544 -5.02 26.85 -18.17
N SER A 545 -5.97 26.31 -17.41
CA SER A 545 -7.39 26.61 -17.56
C SER A 545 -8.14 26.58 -16.23
N SER A 546 -9.34 27.15 -16.27
CA SER A 546 -10.34 27.18 -15.21
C SER A 546 -11.72 27.16 -15.84
N TRP A 547 -12.76 27.06 -15.02
CA TRP A 547 -14.14 27.18 -15.51
C TRP A 547 -14.42 28.55 -16.16
N GLU A 548 -13.76 29.63 -15.73
CA GLU A 548 -13.93 30.97 -16.32
C GLU A 548 -13.47 31.07 -17.78
N ASP A 549 -12.59 30.16 -18.21
CA ASP A 549 -12.12 30.12 -19.60
C ASP A 549 -13.16 29.51 -20.55
N PHE A 550 -14.23 28.89 -20.03
CA PHE A 550 -15.30 28.29 -20.83
C PHE A 550 -16.08 29.36 -21.58
N ASN A 551 -16.31 29.15 -22.88
CA ASN A 551 -17.02 30.11 -23.72
C ASN A 551 -18.47 30.28 -23.25
N PRO A 552 -18.85 31.45 -22.68
CA PRO A 552 -20.17 31.64 -22.08
C PRO A 552 -21.32 31.58 -23.10
N ARG A 553 -21.04 31.74 -24.39
CA ARG A 553 -22.04 31.61 -25.46
C ARG A 553 -22.49 30.16 -25.68
N LEU A 554 -21.74 29.19 -25.18
CA LEU A 554 -22.07 27.77 -25.28
C LEU A 554 -22.81 27.23 -24.05
N ILE A 555 -22.87 28.00 -22.96
CA ILE A 555 -23.67 27.69 -21.78
C ILE A 555 -25.14 27.94 -22.10
N SER A 556 -26.01 26.99 -21.79
CA SER A 556 -27.44 27.13 -22.05
C SER A 556 -28.09 28.21 -21.19
N LYS A 557 -29.31 28.61 -21.59
CA LYS A 557 -30.07 29.65 -20.91
C LYS A 557 -30.25 29.31 -19.42
N GLY A 558 -29.92 30.29 -18.57
CA GLY A 558 -30.05 30.18 -17.12
C GLY A 558 -28.83 29.60 -16.41
N GLY A 559 -27.85 29.07 -17.15
CA GLY A 559 -26.56 28.62 -16.61
C GLY A 559 -25.54 29.76 -16.44
N GLY A 560 -24.36 29.41 -15.93
CA GLY A 560 -23.26 30.34 -15.70
C GLY A 560 -22.10 29.74 -14.92
N ILE A 561 -21.05 30.53 -14.72
CA ILE A 561 -19.91 30.21 -13.87
C ILE A 561 -19.87 31.21 -12.72
N TYR A 562 -19.76 30.69 -11.50
CA TYR A 562 -19.86 31.49 -10.28
C TYR A 562 -18.65 31.25 -9.38
N PRO A 563 -18.03 32.30 -8.82
CA PRO A 563 -16.92 32.11 -7.89
C PRO A 563 -17.43 31.56 -6.56
N ARG A 564 -16.68 30.63 -5.98
CA ARG A 564 -17.00 30.00 -4.68
C ARG A 564 -16.90 30.97 -3.51
N SER A 565 -16.29 32.13 -3.71
CA SER A 565 -16.23 33.25 -2.76
C SER A 565 -17.49 34.14 -2.76
N SER A 566 -18.45 33.89 -3.66
CA SER A 566 -19.73 34.60 -3.68
C SER A 566 -20.48 34.45 -2.35
N LYS A 567 -21.14 35.52 -1.90
CA LYS A 567 -22.02 35.46 -0.72
C LYS A 567 -23.29 34.64 -0.98
N SER A 568 -23.81 34.74 -2.20
CA SER A 568 -25.02 34.03 -2.64
C SER A 568 -25.02 33.94 -4.17
N ILE A 569 -25.67 32.92 -4.71
CA ILE A 569 -25.87 32.68 -6.14
C ILE A 569 -27.38 32.60 -6.38
N SER A 570 -27.91 33.41 -7.29
CA SER A 570 -29.33 33.34 -7.69
C SER A 570 -29.56 32.12 -8.57
N ILE A 571 -30.60 31.33 -8.28
CA ILE A 571 -30.92 30.10 -8.98
C ILE A 571 -32.06 30.33 -9.97
N THR A 572 -31.74 30.18 -11.25
CA THR A 572 -32.70 30.38 -12.35
C THR A 572 -33.72 29.23 -12.43
N PRO A 573 -34.91 29.45 -13.00
CA PRO A 573 -35.89 28.39 -13.21
C PRO A 573 -35.35 27.18 -13.98
N GLU A 574 -34.45 27.41 -14.95
CA GLU A 574 -33.79 26.37 -15.72
C GLU A 574 -32.88 25.50 -14.83
N VAL A 575 -32.08 26.11 -13.95
CA VAL A 575 -31.21 25.38 -12.99
C VAL A 575 -32.04 24.66 -11.93
N LYS A 576 -33.12 25.28 -11.42
CA LYS A 576 -34.07 24.62 -10.50
C LYS A 576 -34.61 23.31 -11.07
N LYS A 577 -34.98 23.32 -12.35
CA LYS A 577 -35.45 22.12 -13.05
C LYS A 577 -34.34 21.09 -13.23
N ALA A 578 -33.15 21.51 -13.66
CA ALA A 578 -32.04 20.60 -13.94
C ALA A 578 -31.52 19.87 -12.68
N LEU A 579 -31.42 20.58 -11.55
CA LEU A 579 -30.96 20.02 -10.27
C LEU A 579 -32.09 19.50 -9.37
N SER A 580 -33.36 19.72 -9.76
CA SER A 580 -34.56 19.41 -9.00
C SER A 580 -34.61 20.08 -7.60
N ILE A 581 -34.42 21.41 -7.57
CA ILE A 581 -34.42 22.24 -6.36
C ILE A 581 -35.43 23.39 -6.43
N THR A 582 -35.80 23.95 -5.27
CA THR A 582 -36.85 24.99 -5.18
C THR A 582 -36.33 26.37 -4.77
N ALA A 583 -35.18 26.45 -4.09
CA ALA A 583 -34.62 27.71 -3.58
C ALA A 583 -34.35 28.74 -4.69
N ASP A 584 -34.66 30.02 -4.42
CA ASP A 584 -34.38 31.13 -5.35
C ASP A 584 -32.92 31.61 -5.31
N SER A 585 -32.22 31.40 -4.20
CA SER A 585 -30.81 31.71 -4.04
C SER A 585 -30.16 30.79 -2.99
N LEU A 586 -28.89 30.45 -3.18
CA LEU A 586 -28.11 29.59 -2.30
C LEU A 586 -26.70 30.15 -2.12
N THR A 587 -26.09 29.93 -0.96
CA THR A 587 -24.64 30.12 -0.81
C THR A 587 -23.89 29.06 -1.64
N PRO A 588 -22.61 29.29 -2.00
CA PRO A 588 -21.84 28.32 -2.78
C PRO A 588 -21.77 26.93 -2.15
N ASN A 589 -21.65 26.83 -0.82
CA ASN A 589 -21.60 25.53 -0.15
C ASN A 589 -22.95 24.81 -0.20
N GLU A 590 -24.07 25.52 0.00
CA GLU A 590 -25.41 24.94 -0.13
C GLU A 590 -25.69 24.50 -1.58
N LEU A 591 -25.26 25.30 -2.57
CA LEU A 591 -25.39 24.92 -3.97
C LEU A 591 -24.57 23.66 -4.30
N ILE A 592 -23.36 23.51 -3.76
CA ILE A 592 -22.58 22.28 -3.92
C ILE A 592 -23.32 21.08 -3.33
N GLN A 593 -23.94 21.22 -2.14
CA GLN A 593 -24.77 20.15 -1.58
C GLN A 593 -25.93 19.78 -2.52
N GLU A 594 -26.61 20.76 -3.11
CA GLU A 594 -27.69 20.50 -4.07
C GLU A 594 -27.20 19.86 -5.38
N ILE A 595 -26.01 20.24 -5.86
CA ILE A 595 -25.36 19.59 -7.02
C ILE A 595 -25.06 18.12 -6.71
N LEU A 596 -24.51 17.81 -5.53
CA LEU A 596 -24.25 16.43 -5.11
C LEU A 596 -25.53 15.59 -5.01
N LYS A 597 -26.64 16.21 -4.58
CA LYS A 597 -27.96 15.57 -4.49
C LYS A 597 -28.73 15.55 -5.82
N ALA A 598 -28.18 16.06 -6.92
CA ALA A 598 -28.90 16.18 -8.17
C ALA A 598 -29.34 14.79 -8.71
N PRO A 599 -30.57 14.66 -9.26
CA PRO A 599 -31.06 13.40 -9.82
C PRO A 599 -30.49 13.19 -11.23
N VAL A 600 -29.22 12.79 -11.32
CA VAL A 600 -28.50 12.59 -12.59
C VAL A 600 -28.07 11.14 -12.80
N ASP A 601 -27.61 10.80 -14.01
CA ASP A 601 -27.14 9.45 -14.29
C ASP A 601 -25.77 9.18 -13.65
N LEU A 602 -24.84 10.14 -13.70
CA LEU A 602 -23.47 10.00 -13.20
C LEU A 602 -23.04 11.18 -12.30
N LEU A 603 -22.53 10.86 -11.11
CA LEU A 603 -21.66 11.74 -10.34
C LEU A 603 -20.20 11.30 -10.56
N PHE A 604 -19.43 12.11 -11.28
CA PHE A 604 -18.02 11.82 -11.55
C PHE A 604 -17.11 12.62 -10.63
N ASN A 605 -16.36 11.92 -9.77
CA ASN A 605 -15.36 12.54 -8.92
C ASN A 605 -13.98 12.48 -9.61
N GLY A 606 -13.49 13.63 -10.07
CA GLY A 606 -12.12 13.80 -10.56
C GLY A 606 -11.25 14.70 -9.67
N GLY A 607 -11.76 15.08 -8.50
CA GLY A 607 -11.15 16.01 -7.56
C GLY A 607 -10.56 15.34 -6.32
N ILE A 608 -10.19 16.16 -5.33
CA ILE A 608 -9.64 15.71 -4.04
C ILE A 608 -10.50 16.32 -2.93
N GLY A 609 -10.86 15.51 -1.94
CA GLY A 609 -11.66 15.93 -0.78
C GLY A 609 -12.82 14.97 -0.54
N THR A 610 -13.34 14.96 0.69
CA THR A 610 -14.44 14.07 1.07
C THR A 610 -15.75 14.82 1.15
N TYR A 611 -16.59 14.59 0.14
CA TYR A 611 -17.86 15.26 -0.11
C TYR A 611 -19.07 14.44 0.33
N VAL A 612 -18.90 13.14 0.54
CA VAL A 612 -19.99 12.24 0.95
C VAL A 612 -19.55 11.37 2.12
N LYS A 613 -20.38 11.30 3.17
CA LYS A 613 -20.20 10.43 4.34
C LYS A 613 -21.44 9.57 4.58
N ALA A 614 -21.42 8.67 5.56
CA ALA A 614 -22.66 8.06 6.04
C ALA A 614 -23.42 9.01 6.97
N SER A 615 -24.74 8.86 7.05
CA SER A 615 -25.58 9.57 8.04
C SER A 615 -25.19 9.27 9.50
N THR A 616 -24.57 8.12 9.75
CA THR A 616 -24.06 7.69 11.07
C THR A 616 -22.73 8.34 11.46
N GLN A 617 -22.04 9.02 10.53
CA GLN A 617 -20.78 9.73 10.80
C GLN A 617 -21.07 11.21 11.05
N SER A 618 -20.40 11.83 12.03
CA SER A 618 -20.40 13.30 12.12
C SER A 618 -19.47 13.90 11.04
N HIS A 619 -19.60 15.20 10.76
CA HIS A 619 -18.66 15.86 9.84
C HIS A 619 -17.24 15.89 10.41
N ALA A 620 -17.10 16.00 11.74
CA ALA A 620 -15.82 16.03 12.43
C ALA A 620 -15.06 14.69 12.31
N ASP A 621 -15.76 13.56 12.29
CA ASP A 621 -15.15 12.22 12.19
C ASP A 621 -14.43 11.96 10.86
N VAL A 622 -14.76 12.72 9.81
CA VAL A 622 -14.21 12.52 8.45
C VAL A 622 -12.78 13.06 8.32
N GLY A 623 -12.40 14.05 9.14
CA GLY A 623 -11.05 14.64 9.13
C GLY A 623 -10.75 15.64 8.00
N ASP A 624 -11.66 15.85 7.04
CA ASP A 624 -11.56 16.89 6.00
C ASP A 624 -12.37 18.14 6.39
N LYS A 625 -11.72 19.08 7.08
CA LYS A 625 -12.35 20.34 7.52
C LYS A 625 -12.70 21.27 6.36
N THR A 626 -11.96 21.21 5.24
CA THR A 626 -12.15 22.13 4.11
C THR A 626 -13.50 21.92 3.42
N ASN A 627 -13.96 20.67 3.32
CA ASN A 627 -15.23 20.32 2.68
C ASN A 627 -16.36 20.05 3.67
N GLU A 628 -16.17 20.37 4.96
CA GLU A 628 -17.16 20.12 6.02
C GLU A 628 -18.54 20.71 5.69
N PHE A 629 -18.57 21.99 5.26
CA PHE A 629 -19.79 22.73 5.01
C PHE A 629 -20.52 22.36 3.71
N CYS A 630 -19.89 21.63 2.79
CA CYS A 630 -20.53 21.20 1.54
C CYS A 630 -20.75 19.69 1.44
N ARG A 631 -20.45 18.94 2.52
CA ARG A 631 -20.59 17.49 2.58
C ARG A 631 -22.03 17.05 2.76
N VAL A 632 -22.43 15.98 2.08
CA VAL A 632 -23.75 15.34 2.19
C VAL A 632 -23.63 13.89 2.66
N ASN A 633 -24.77 13.23 2.91
CA ASN A 633 -24.82 11.81 3.25
C ASN A 633 -25.03 10.94 2.00
N GLY A 634 -24.57 9.69 2.06
CA GLY A 634 -24.70 8.73 0.97
C GLY A 634 -26.15 8.40 0.64
N ASN A 635 -27.04 8.39 1.64
CA ASN A 635 -28.48 8.19 1.45
C ASN A 635 -29.21 9.42 0.85
N GLU A 636 -28.56 10.57 0.73
CA GLU A 636 -29.14 11.78 0.10
C GLU A 636 -28.83 11.86 -1.39
N LEU A 637 -27.90 11.04 -1.89
CA LEU A 637 -27.54 11.02 -3.30
C LEU A 637 -28.68 10.43 -4.13
N ARG A 638 -29.03 11.13 -5.21
CA ARG A 638 -30.06 10.72 -6.17
C ARG A 638 -29.48 10.35 -7.53
N CYS A 639 -28.16 10.33 -7.67
CA CYS A 639 -27.53 9.85 -8.88
C CYS A 639 -27.65 8.32 -9.00
N LYS A 640 -27.63 7.79 -10.22
CA LYS A 640 -27.66 6.32 -10.43
C LYS A 640 -26.28 5.69 -10.22
N ILE A 641 -25.24 6.37 -10.71
CA ILE A 641 -23.86 5.87 -10.76
C ILE A 641 -22.92 6.89 -10.13
N VAL A 642 -21.92 6.40 -9.40
CA VAL A 642 -20.75 7.19 -9.01
C VAL A 642 -19.50 6.57 -9.65
N GLY A 643 -18.67 7.40 -10.28
CA GLY A 643 -17.32 7.03 -10.72
C GLY A 643 -16.27 7.79 -9.91
N GLU A 644 -15.45 7.08 -9.12
CA GLU A 644 -14.42 7.69 -8.28
C GLU A 644 -13.03 7.63 -8.91
N GLY A 645 -12.78 8.51 -9.88
CA GLY A 645 -11.44 8.69 -10.42
C GLY A 645 -10.48 9.40 -9.46
N GLY A 646 -10.99 10.36 -8.68
CA GLY A 646 -10.26 11.03 -7.61
C GLY A 646 -10.09 10.14 -6.37
N ASN A 647 -9.21 10.53 -5.43
CA ASN A 647 -9.07 9.81 -4.16
C ASN A 647 -9.95 10.45 -3.08
N LEU A 648 -10.52 9.62 -2.19
CA LEU A 648 -11.23 10.03 -0.97
C LEU A 648 -12.46 10.92 -1.19
N GLY A 649 -13.15 10.80 -2.34
CA GLY A 649 -14.42 11.50 -2.60
C GLY A 649 -15.50 11.19 -1.56
N PHE A 650 -15.51 9.92 -1.14
CA PHE A 650 -16.48 9.34 -0.23
C PHE A 650 -15.76 8.68 0.95
N THR A 651 -16.36 8.72 2.13
CA THR A 651 -16.00 7.77 3.19
C THR A 651 -16.46 6.36 2.80
N GLN A 652 -15.81 5.33 3.34
CA GLN A 652 -16.21 3.94 3.07
C GLN A 652 -17.66 3.68 3.46
N LEU A 653 -18.09 4.15 4.64
CA LEU A 653 -19.48 4.01 5.08
C LEU A 653 -20.45 4.81 4.20
N GLY A 654 -20.05 5.98 3.68
CA GLY A 654 -20.86 6.76 2.73
C GLY A 654 -21.09 6.01 1.41
N ARG A 655 -20.08 5.30 0.90
CA ARG A 655 -20.24 4.41 -0.27
C ARG A 655 -21.23 3.29 0.00
N VAL A 656 -21.11 2.64 1.17
CA VAL A 656 -22.00 1.55 1.58
C VAL A 656 -23.43 2.05 1.71
N GLU A 657 -23.63 3.20 2.34
CA GLU A 657 -24.96 3.80 2.48
C GLU A 657 -25.62 4.11 1.13
N PHE A 658 -24.87 4.70 0.18
CA PHE A 658 -25.37 4.93 -1.18
C PHE A 658 -25.68 3.61 -1.92
N ALA A 659 -24.80 2.61 -1.81
CA ALA A 659 -25.01 1.31 -2.42
C ALA A 659 -26.24 0.56 -1.87
N LEU A 660 -26.52 0.69 -0.57
CA LEU A 660 -27.72 0.12 0.05
C LEU A 660 -29.02 0.78 -0.44
N GLN A 661 -28.97 2.01 -0.95
CA GLN A 661 -30.10 2.67 -1.61
C GLN A 661 -30.26 2.29 -3.10
N GLY A 662 -29.43 1.37 -3.62
CA GLY A 662 -29.46 0.92 -5.01
C GLY A 662 -28.52 1.68 -5.95
N GLY A 663 -27.71 2.61 -5.41
CA GLY A 663 -26.68 3.30 -6.18
C GLY A 663 -25.55 2.37 -6.62
N LEU A 664 -25.02 2.56 -7.84
CA LEU A 664 -23.90 1.78 -8.36
C LEU A 664 -22.58 2.52 -8.09
N ILE A 665 -21.78 1.98 -7.17
CA ILE A 665 -20.50 2.54 -6.76
C ILE A 665 -19.51 1.42 -6.38
N ASN A 666 -18.25 1.58 -6.76
CA ASN A 666 -17.13 0.81 -6.23
C ASN A 666 -16.29 1.69 -5.28
N THR A 667 -15.26 1.14 -4.65
CA THR A 667 -14.28 2.01 -3.96
C THR A 667 -13.37 2.71 -4.96
N ASP A 668 -12.89 3.90 -4.62
CA ASP A 668 -11.84 4.61 -5.38
C ASP A 668 -10.61 3.73 -5.68
N SER A 669 -10.23 2.85 -4.74
CA SER A 669 -9.12 1.90 -4.92
C SER A 669 -9.31 0.89 -6.05
N ILE A 670 -10.54 0.71 -6.55
CA ILE A 670 -10.86 -0.08 -7.74
C ILE A 670 -10.85 0.82 -8.98
N ASP A 671 -11.65 1.89 -8.95
CA ASP A 671 -11.86 2.77 -10.09
C ASP A 671 -10.55 3.44 -10.55
N ASN A 672 -9.76 3.98 -9.62
CA ASN A 672 -8.53 4.70 -9.93
C ASN A 672 -7.25 3.85 -9.84
N SER A 673 -7.39 2.51 -9.75
CA SER A 673 -6.25 1.58 -9.65
C SER A 673 -5.33 1.60 -10.88
N ALA A 674 -5.83 2.03 -12.04
CA ALA A 674 -5.05 2.08 -13.28
C ALA A 674 -3.76 2.91 -13.16
N GLY A 675 -3.80 4.01 -12.40
CA GLY A 675 -2.61 4.83 -12.18
C GLY A 675 -1.52 4.08 -11.42
N VAL A 676 -1.87 3.37 -10.33
CA VAL A 676 -0.88 2.62 -9.54
C VAL A 676 -0.36 1.40 -10.29
N ASN A 677 -1.23 0.75 -11.08
CA ASN A 677 -0.91 -0.38 -11.95
C ASN A 677 0.05 0.02 -13.09
N CYS A 678 -0.22 1.11 -13.80
CA CYS A 678 0.66 1.64 -14.84
C CYS A 678 2.09 1.90 -14.32
N SER A 679 2.20 2.50 -13.13
CA SER A 679 3.51 2.71 -12.51
C SER A 679 4.21 1.41 -12.08
N ASP A 680 3.47 0.35 -11.71
CA ASP A 680 4.09 -0.94 -11.39
C ASP A 680 4.68 -1.60 -12.64
N HIS A 681 3.94 -1.57 -13.76
CA HIS A 681 4.48 -1.98 -15.06
C HIS A 681 5.72 -1.16 -15.44
N GLU A 682 5.71 0.17 -15.23
CA GLU A 682 6.89 1.01 -15.48
C GLU A 682 8.11 0.52 -14.69
N VAL A 683 7.97 0.31 -13.39
CA VAL A 683 9.06 -0.14 -12.52
C VAL A 683 9.58 -1.52 -12.94
N ASN A 684 8.69 -2.49 -13.17
CA ASN A 684 9.08 -3.83 -13.58
C ASN A 684 9.77 -3.84 -14.97
N ILE A 685 9.28 -3.04 -15.92
CA ILE A 685 9.94 -2.89 -17.24
C ILE A 685 11.32 -2.26 -17.07
N LYS A 686 11.46 -1.22 -16.25
CA LYS A 686 12.76 -0.58 -16.00
C LYS A 686 13.73 -1.53 -15.30
N ILE A 687 13.29 -2.32 -14.31
CA ILE A 687 14.13 -3.34 -13.66
C ILE A 687 14.64 -4.35 -14.69
N LEU A 688 13.77 -4.85 -15.57
CA LEU A 688 14.15 -5.76 -16.65
C LEU A 688 15.21 -5.14 -17.57
N LEU A 689 14.96 -3.92 -18.06
CA LEU A 689 15.80 -3.27 -19.06
C LEU A 689 17.10 -2.70 -18.47
N ASN A 690 17.12 -2.29 -17.20
CA ASN A 690 18.31 -1.81 -16.51
C ASN A 690 19.37 -2.92 -16.39
N LYS A 691 18.94 -4.18 -16.22
CA LYS A 691 19.87 -5.32 -16.26
C LYS A 691 20.59 -5.45 -17.60
N GLU A 692 19.86 -5.30 -18.71
CA GLU A 692 20.41 -5.32 -20.07
C GLU A 692 21.32 -4.10 -20.34
N MET A 693 21.00 -2.95 -19.74
CA MET A 693 21.85 -1.76 -19.79
C MET A 693 23.17 -1.96 -19.04
N LEU A 694 23.14 -2.56 -17.85
CA LEU A 694 24.34 -2.87 -17.07
C LEU A 694 25.27 -3.86 -17.80
N GLN A 695 24.72 -4.76 -18.61
CA GLN A 695 25.47 -5.68 -19.46
C GLN A 695 25.98 -5.05 -20.76
N GLY A 696 25.69 -3.77 -21.01
CA GLY A 696 26.09 -3.05 -22.23
C GLY A 696 25.30 -3.41 -23.50
N ILE A 697 24.25 -4.23 -23.38
CA ILE A 697 23.43 -4.71 -24.50
C ILE A 697 22.49 -3.61 -24.99
N LEU A 698 21.94 -2.82 -24.05
CA LEU A 698 20.98 -1.75 -24.31
C LEU A 698 21.53 -0.40 -23.88
N THR A 699 21.35 0.65 -24.69
CA THR A 699 21.70 2.03 -24.29
C THR A 699 20.49 2.73 -23.68
N GLU A 700 20.73 3.69 -22.78
CA GLU A 700 19.67 4.49 -22.14
C GLU A 700 18.72 5.14 -23.17
N LYS A 701 19.27 5.70 -24.25
CA LYS A 701 18.50 6.30 -25.35
C LYS A 701 17.56 5.27 -26.01
N LYS A 702 18.05 4.08 -26.32
CA LYS A 702 17.23 3.01 -26.92
C LYS A 702 16.17 2.49 -25.95
N ARG A 703 16.52 2.36 -24.66
CA ARG A 703 15.58 1.98 -23.59
C ARG A 703 14.43 2.96 -23.48
N ASN A 704 14.69 4.26 -23.46
CA ASN A 704 13.64 5.29 -23.37
C ASN A 704 12.76 5.32 -24.63
N GLN A 705 13.35 5.12 -25.82
CA GLN A 705 12.55 4.96 -27.05
C GLN A 705 11.64 3.73 -27.01
N LEU A 706 12.10 2.64 -26.41
CA LEU A 706 11.30 1.42 -26.23
C LEU A 706 10.13 1.65 -25.28
N LEU A 707 10.37 2.29 -24.12
CA LEU A 707 9.31 2.67 -23.17
C LEU A 707 8.19 3.46 -23.87
N THR A 708 8.55 4.52 -24.59
CA THR A 708 7.58 5.35 -25.35
C THR A 708 6.78 4.52 -26.35
N LYS A 709 7.41 3.63 -27.12
CA LYS A 709 6.73 2.76 -28.09
C LYS A 709 5.73 1.78 -27.46
N MET A 710 5.94 1.39 -26.20
CA MET A 710 5.10 0.41 -25.50
C MET A 710 3.91 1.03 -24.74
N THR A 711 3.79 2.37 -24.73
CA THR A 711 2.76 3.08 -23.96
C THR A 711 1.36 2.49 -24.12
N GLU A 712 0.89 2.25 -25.35
CA GLU A 712 -0.46 1.71 -25.55
C GLU A 712 -0.59 0.23 -25.15
N GLN A 713 0.47 -0.58 -25.30
CA GLN A 713 0.45 -1.97 -24.82
C GLN A 713 0.39 -2.04 -23.28
N VAL A 714 1.04 -1.10 -22.58
CA VAL A 714 0.90 -0.97 -21.12
C VAL A 714 -0.51 -0.48 -20.77
N ALA A 715 -1.08 0.46 -21.54
CA ALA A 715 -2.47 0.89 -21.35
C ALA A 715 -3.45 -0.28 -21.42
N GLU A 716 -3.31 -1.13 -22.44
CA GLU A 716 -4.17 -2.30 -22.66
C GLU A 716 -4.08 -3.28 -21.49
N LEU A 717 -2.87 -3.62 -21.02
CA LEU A 717 -2.68 -4.51 -19.86
C LEU A 717 -3.36 -3.95 -18.60
N VAL A 718 -3.16 -2.65 -18.33
CA VAL A 718 -3.73 -1.98 -17.16
C VAL A 718 -5.26 -1.95 -17.24
N LEU A 719 -5.82 -1.51 -18.36
CA LEU A 719 -7.27 -1.39 -18.54
C LEU A 719 -7.97 -2.75 -18.54
N GLN A 720 -7.33 -3.78 -19.07
CA GLN A 720 -7.86 -5.14 -18.98
C GLN A 720 -7.99 -5.61 -17.53
N ASP A 721 -7.03 -5.28 -16.66
CA ASP A 721 -7.15 -5.58 -15.24
C ASP A 721 -8.30 -4.79 -14.58
N ASN A 722 -8.42 -3.48 -14.86
CA ASN A 722 -9.54 -2.66 -14.38
C ASN A 722 -10.91 -3.22 -14.82
N TYR A 723 -11.05 -3.60 -16.09
CA TYR A 723 -12.26 -4.24 -16.63
C TYR A 723 -12.59 -5.54 -15.89
N ASN A 724 -11.58 -6.40 -15.70
CA ASN A 724 -11.74 -7.69 -15.03
C ASN A 724 -12.13 -7.54 -13.55
N GLN A 725 -11.57 -6.55 -12.86
CA GLN A 725 -11.91 -6.23 -11.47
C GLN A 725 -13.35 -5.72 -11.32
N ALA A 726 -13.77 -4.80 -12.19
CA ALA A 726 -15.16 -4.33 -12.20
C ALA A 726 -16.13 -5.50 -12.48
N LEU A 727 -15.79 -6.38 -13.44
CA LEU A 727 -16.61 -7.54 -13.78
C LEU A 727 -16.78 -8.52 -12.61
N VAL A 728 -15.69 -8.89 -11.92
CA VAL A 728 -15.79 -9.83 -10.80
C VAL A 728 -16.58 -9.25 -9.62
N LEU A 729 -16.48 -7.94 -9.35
CA LEU A 729 -17.25 -7.28 -8.30
C LEU A 729 -18.74 -7.26 -8.63
N SER A 730 -19.10 -6.90 -9.86
CA SER A 730 -20.46 -6.94 -10.33
C SER A 730 -21.10 -8.33 -10.25
N PHE A 731 -20.37 -9.35 -10.70
CA PHE A 731 -20.82 -10.74 -10.59
C PHE A 731 -20.98 -11.15 -9.11
N SER A 732 -20.02 -10.79 -8.25
CA SER A 732 -20.04 -11.13 -6.83
C SER A 732 -21.21 -10.45 -6.11
N ALA A 733 -21.49 -9.19 -6.44
CA ALA A 733 -22.62 -8.43 -5.90
C ALA A 733 -23.97 -9.07 -6.27
N THR A 734 -24.12 -9.54 -7.51
CA THR A 734 -25.34 -10.23 -7.98
C THR A 734 -25.62 -11.51 -7.17
N ASN A 735 -24.58 -12.18 -6.68
CA ASN A 735 -24.68 -13.43 -5.91
C ASN A 735 -24.46 -13.23 -4.39
N ALA A 736 -24.35 -11.98 -3.92
CA ALA A 736 -23.90 -11.70 -2.56
C ALA A 736 -24.86 -12.24 -1.48
N LEU A 737 -26.17 -12.17 -1.75
CA LEU A 737 -27.20 -12.66 -0.83
C LEU A 737 -27.14 -14.19 -0.68
N ALA A 738 -27.06 -14.91 -1.82
CA ALA A 738 -26.94 -16.36 -1.85
C ALA A 738 -25.66 -16.87 -1.17
N TYR A 739 -24.58 -16.08 -1.20
CA TYR A 739 -23.29 -16.41 -0.56
C TYR A 739 -23.06 -15.70 0.78
N SER A 740 -24.08 -15.10 1.39
CA SER A 740 -23.96 -14.34 2.65
C SER A 740 -23.24 -15.11 3.76
N GLY A 741 -23.67 -16.35 4.04
CA GLY A 741 -23.04 -17.20 5.05
C GLY A 741 -21.60 -17.59 4.71
N LEU A 742 -21.29 -17.74 3.41
CA LEU A 742 -19.93 -18.02 2.95
C LEU A 742 -19.01 -16.82 3.12
N TYR A 743 -19.48 -15.61 2.79
CA TYR A 743 -18.72 -14.38 3.03
C TYR A 743 -18.48 -14.14 4.52
N GLN A 744 -19.46 -14.39 5.38
CA GLN A 744 -19.29 -14.29 6.83
C GLN A 744 -18.18 -15.22 7.35
N ALA A 745 -18.20 -16.49 6.94
CA ALA A 745 -17.17 -17.45 7.30
C ALA A 745 -15.79 -17.04 6.75
N TYR A 746 -15.74 -16.52 5.53
CA TYR A 746 -14.49 -16.14 4.90
C TYR A 746 -13.88 -14.84 5.48
N ILE A 747 -14.70 -13.85 5.85
CA ILE A 747 -14.20 -12.66 6.57
C ILE A 747 -13.50 -13.10 7.87
N LYS A 748 -14.10 -14.05 8.59
CA LYS A 748 -13.50 -14.61 9.81
C LYS A 748 -12.17 -15.33 9.55
N GLU A 749 -12.06 -16.03 8.43
CA GLU A 749 -10.79 -16.62 8.01
C GLU A 749 -9.74 -15.54 7.75
N LEU A 750 -10.08 -14.49 7.00
CA LEU A 750 -9.18 -13.38 6.66
C LEU A 750 -8.67 -12.61 7.90
N GLU A 751 -9.47 -12.52 8.96
CA GLU A 751 -9.02 -11.98 10.27
C GLU A 751 -7.86 -12.82 10.84
N GLY A 752 -7.91 -14.14 10.69
CA GLY A 752 -6.87 -15.06 11.14
C GLY A 752 -5.63 -15.10 10.25
N VAL A 753 -5.81 -15.18 8.92
CA VAL A 753 -4.70 -15.48 7.99
C VAL A 753 -3.96 -14.24 7.47
N VAL A 754 -4.62 -13.08 7.39
CA VAL A 754 -4.02 -11.83 6.88
C VAL A 754 -4.24 -10.62 7.78
N HIS A 755 -4.73 -10.86 9.00
CA HIS A 755 -5.01 -9.84 10.02
C HIS A 755 -5.92 -8.73 9.48
N LEU A 756 -6.96 -9.10 8.74
CA LEU A 756 -8.06 -8.20 8.42
C LEU A 756 -8.66 -7.67 9.73
N ASP A 757 -8.86 -6.37 9.83
CA ASP A 757 -9.56 -5.74 10.96
C ASP A 757 -10.82 -5.06 10.44
N ARG A 758 -11.99 -5.60 10.81
CA ARG A 758 -13.28 -5.10 10.33
C ARG A 758 -13.54 -3.66 10.72
N SER A 759 -13.08 -3.24 11.90
CA SER A 759 -13.30 -1.87 12.39
C SER A 759 -12.50 -0.86 11.56
N VAL A 760 -11.27 -1.22 11.19
CA VAL A 760 -10.39 -0.37 10.37
C VAL A 760 -10.87 -0.30 8.93
N GLU A 761 -11.38 -1.40 8.39
CA GLU A 761 -11.85 -1.48 7.00
C GLU A 761 -13.35 -1.16 6.85
N PHE A 762 -14.02 -0.77 7.94
CA PHE A 762 -15.44 -0.46 7.98
C PHE A 762 -16.35 -1.59 7.45
N LEU A 763 -15.97 -2.84 7.74
CA LEU A 763 -16.80 -4.02 7.45
C LEU A 763 -17.79 -4.29 8.60
N PRO A 764 -18.99 -4.79 8.30
CA PRO A 764 -19.99 -5.08 9.32
C PRO A 764 -19.53 -6.19 10.26
N ASP A 765 -19.89 -6.05 11.54
CA ASP A 765 -19.75 -7.12 12.52
C ASP A 765 -20.75 -8.26 12.26
N GLU A 766 -20.65 -9.30 13.07
CA GLU A 766 -21.48 -10.50 12.92
C GLU A 766 -22.98 -10.22 13.11
N LYS A 767 -23.33 -9.32 14.04
CA LYS A 767 -24.72 -8.94 14.29
C LYS A 767 -25.31 -8.21 13.09
N HIS A 768 -24.61 -7.19 12.57
CA HIS A 768 -25.06 -6.42 11.42
C HIS A 768 -25.17 -7.27 10.15
N LEU A 769 -24.29 -8.26 9.96
CA LEU A 769 -24.40 -9.21 8.84
C LEU A 769 -25.67 -10.07 8.93
N LEU A 770 -26.02 -10.54 10.12
CA LEU A 770 -27.25 -11.32 10.35
C LEU A 770 -28.51 -10.45 10.16
N ASP A 771 -28.52 -9.24 10.72
CA ASP A 771 -29.62 -8.29 10.58
C ASP A 771 -29.86 -7.94 9.11
N ARG A 772 -28.78 -7.71 8.33
CA ARG A 772 -28.88 -7.50 6.88
C ARG A 772 -29.43 -8.72 6.15
N LYS A 773 -28.93 -9.93 6.44
CA LYS A 773 -29.44 -11.17 5.83
C LYS A 773 -30.94 -11.33 6.09
N ALA A 774 -31.39 -11.08 7.31
CA ALA A 774 -32.81 -11.14 7.68
C ALA A 774 -33.66 -10.09 6.93
N ALA A 775 -33.09 -8.93 6.60
CA ALA A 775 -33.70 -7.89 5.79
C ALA A 775 -33.58 -8.12 4.27
N GLY A 776 -33.06 -9.26 3.81
CA GLY A 776 -32.82 -9.55 2.39
C GLY A 776 -31.67 -8.74 1.78
N GLN A 777 -30.82 -8.13 2.61
CA GLN A 777 -29.65 -7.36 2.21
C GLN A 777 -28.37 -8.18 2.36
N ALA A 778 -27.37 -7.86 1.54
CA ALA A 778 -26.07 -8.53 1.54
C ALA A 778 -24.93 -7.52 1.64
N LEU A 779 -23.69 -8.01 1.51
CA LEU A 779 -22.53 -7.15 1.32
C LEU A 779 -22.66 -6.37 0.01
N THR A 780 -22.36 -5.08 0.09
CA THR A 780 -22.36 -4.15 -1.04
C THR A 780 -21.05 -4.22 -1.83
N ARG A 781 -21.01 -3.64 -3.05
CA ARG A 781 -19.78 -3.57 -3.87
C ARG A 781 -18.60 -2.93 -3.15
N PRO A 782 -18.77 -1.81 -2.40
CA PRO A 782 -17.68 -1.25 -1.61
C PRO A 782 -17.11 -2.22 -0.57
N GLU A 783 -17.95 -3.02 0.09
CA GLU A 783 -17.51 -4.03 1.07
C GLU A 783 -16.84 -5.23 0.38
N LEU A 784 -17.41 -5.70 -0.74
CA LEU A 784 -16.82 -6.78 -1.55
C LEU A 784 -15.47 -6.39 -2.14
N SER A 785 -15.25 -5.10 -2.45
CA SER A 785 -13.97 -4.57 -2.93
C SER A 785 -12.85 -4.78 -1.90
N ILE A 786 -13.14 -4.55 -0.61
CA ILE A 786 -12.21 -4.82 0.48
C ILE A 786 -11.92 -6.32 0.59
N ILE A 787 -12.95 -7.16 0.60
CA ILE A 787 -12.77 -8.61 0.73
C ILE A 787 -11.98 -9.18 -0.46
N MET A 788 -12.24 -8.67 -1.67
CA MET A 788 -11.48 -9.03 -2.87
C MET A 788 -9.99 -8.65 -2.74
N ALA A 789 -9.68 -7.45 -2.26
CA ALA A 789 -8.31 -7.01 -2.05
C ALA A 789 -7.57 -7.88 -1.03
N TYR A 790 -8.19 -8.17 0.12
CA TYR A 790 -7.61 -9.05 1.14
C TYR A 790 -7.46 -10.50 0.66
N THR A 791 -8.37 -10.97 -0.20
CA THR A 791 -8.25 -12.27 -0.88
C THR A 791 -7.01 -12.33 -1.76
N LYS A 792 -6.79 -11.31 -2.60
CA LYS A 792 -5.61 -11.24 -3.47
C LYS A 792 -4.32 -11.18 -2.65
N ILE A 793 -4.30 -10.39 -1.57
CA ILE A 793 -3.17 -10.31 -0.63
C ILE A 793 -2.87 -11.69 -0.01
N TYR A 794 -3.90 -12.40 0.47
CA TYR A 794 -3.75 -13.73 1.05
C TYR A 794 -3.17 -14.72 0.04
N ILE A 795 -3.75 -14.83 -1.14
CA ILE A 795 -3.32 -15.76 -2.20
C ILE A 795 -1.87 -15.45 -2.60
N THR A 796 -1.54 -14.19 -2.90
CA THR A 796 -0.17 -13.78 -3.27
C THR A 796 0.83 -14.15 -2.17
N GLY A 797 0.48 -13.90 -0.90
CA GLY A 797 1.33 -14.24 0.24
C GLY A 797 1.59 -15.74 0.38
N GLU A 798 0.58 -16.59 0.21
CA GLU A 798 0.72 -18.05 0.28
C GLU A 798 1.49 -18.61 -0.92
N LEU A 799 1.27 -18.08 -2.13
CA LEU A 799 2.03 -18.46 -3.31
C LEU A 799 3.52 -18.16 -3.15
N LEU A 800 3.87 -17.00 -2.59
CA LEU A 800 5.26 -16.61 -2.34
C LEU A 800 5.98 -17.47 -1.30
N LYS A 801 5.25 -18.11 -0.39
CA LYS A 801 5.79 -19.08 0.59
C LYS A 801 6.02 -20.47 -0.01
N SER A 802 5.49 -20.73 -1.21
CA SER A 802 5.59 -22.02 -1.89
C SER A 802 6.70 -22.05 -2.96
N ASP A 803 6.91 -23.23 -3.53
CA ASP A 803 7.75 -23.50 -4.70
C ASP A 803 7.04 -23.21 -6.04
N LEU A 804 5.73 -22.91 -6.02
CA LEU A 804 4.94 -22.70 -7.24
C LEU A 804 5.53 -21.64 -8.17
N PRO A 805 5.97 -20.45 -7.68
CA PRO A 805 6.55 -19.46 -8.57
C PRO A 805 7.85 -19.94 -9.24
N ASP A 806 8.55 -20.94 -8.72
CA ASP A 806 9.79 -21.46 -9.30
C ASP A 806 9.56 -22.52 -10.39
N ASP A 807 8.35 -23.07 -10.50
CA ASP A 807 8.04 -24.08 -11.51
C ASP A 807 8.17 -23.45 -12.93
N PRO A 808 8.90 -24.11 -13.86
CA PRO A 808 9.15 -23.57 -15.19
C PRO A 808 7.89 -23.22 -15.99
N TYR A 809 6.77 -23.90 -15.76
CA TYR A 809 5.52 -23.61 -16.45
C TYR A 809 5.04 -22.17 -16.18
N PHE A 810 5.20 -21.69 -14.94
CA PHE A 810 4.74 -20.34 -14.57
C PHE A 810 5.59 -19.22 -15.16
N ALA A 811 6.66 -19.53 -15.91
CA ALA A 811 7.29 -18.59 -16.82
C ALA A 811 6.27 -17.94 -17.79
N THR A 812 5.24 -18.67 -18.23
CA THR A 812 4.20 -18.11 -19.10
C THR A 812 3.27 -17.12 -18.37
N ILE A 813 3.16 -17.24 -17.04
CA ILE A 813 2.40 -16.28 -16.21
C ILE A 813 3.22 -15.01 -15.97
N LEU A 814 4.55 -15.12 -15.87
CA LEU A 814 5.42 -13.95 -15.82
C LEU A 814 5.22 -13.05 -17.06
N GLU A 815 5.09 -13.67 -18.23
CA GLU A 815 4.93 -12.97 -19.51
C GLU A 815 3.64 -12.13 -19.57
N THR A 816 2.57 -12.50 -18.86
CA THR A 816 1.32 -11.71 -18.85
C THR A 816 1.47 -10.35 -18.19
N GLY A 817 2.51 -10.16 -17.36
CA GLY A 817 2.84 -8.89 -16.74
C GLY A 817 3.62 -7.91 -17.64
N PHE A 818 3.97 -8.30 -18.87
CA PHE A 818 4.81 -7.48 -19.76
C PHE A 818 4.18 -7.24 -21.14
N PRO A 819 4.43 -6.08 -21.77
CA PRO A 819 4.06 -5.84 -23.15
C PRO A 819 4.60 -6.89 -24.12
N SER A 820 3.79 -7.25 -25.12
CA SER A 820 4.15 -8.25 -26.15
C SER A 820 5.49 -7.98 -26.85
N MET A 821 5.88 -6.70 -26.99
CA MET A 821 7.17 -6.30 -27.56
C MET A 821 8.36 -6.78 -26.72
N LEU A 822 8.23 -6.76 -25.39
CA LEU A 822 9.26 -7.27 -24.48
C LEU A 822 9.28 -8.78 -24.43
N ILE A 823 8.11 -9.44 -24.47
CA ILE A 823 8.04 -10.90 -24.53
C ILE A 823 8.85 -11.41 -25.74
N LYS A 824 8.64 -10.83 -26.93
CA LYS A 824 9.37 -11.23 -28.15
C LYS A 824 10.88 -11.00 -28.07
N SER A 825 11.34 -9.95 -27.41
CA SER A 825 12.74 -9.51 -27.47
C SER A 825 13.57 -9.88 -26.25
N TYR A 826 12.92 -10.09 -25.09
CA TYR A 826 13.55 -10.19 -23.77
C TYR A 826 12.99 -11.34 -22.91
N ALA A 827 12.22 -12.29 -23.46
CA ALA A 827 11.71 -13.46 -22.71
C ALA A 827 12.80 -14.21 -21.91
N LYS A 828 14.01 -14.33 -22.47
CA LYS A 828 15.14 -14.96 -21.78
C LYS A 828 15.60 -14.14 -20.57
N ALA A 829 15.68 -12.82 -20.70
CA ALA A 829 16.05 -11.91 -19.63
C ALA A 829 15.01 -11.92 -18.50
N MET A 830 13.72 -12.00 -18.85
CA MET A 830 12.60 -12.09 -17.92
C MET A 830 12.73 -13.29 -16.95
N GLN A 831 13.27 -14.42 -17.40
CA GLN A 831 13.48 -15.59 -16.51
C GLN A 831 14.41 -15.30 -15.34
N THR A 832 15.28 -14.29 -15.47
CA THR A 832 16.19 -13.84 -14.41
C THR A 832 15.77 -12.50 -13.80
N HIS A 833 14.52 -12.10 -14.03
CA HIS A 833 13.94 -10.89 -13.44
C HIS A 833 13.95 -11.01 -11.92
N ARG A 834 14.39 -9.96 -11.24
CA ARG A 834 14.62 -10.01 -9.79
C ARG A 834 13.34 -10.22 -8.98
N LEU A 835 12.23 -9.65 -9.46
CA LEU A 835 10.91 -9.82 -8.89
C LEU A 835 10.09 -10.93 -9.59
N ARG A 836 10.76 -11.91 -10.23
CA ARG A 836 10.05 -12.97 -10.97
C ARG A 836 9.01 -13.68 -10.11
N ARG A 837 9.37 -14.03 -8.87
CA ARG A 837 8.47 -14.73 -7.95
C ARG A 837 7.25 -13.88 -7.60
N GLU A 838 7.48 -12.60 -7.28
CA GLU A 838 6.45 -11.65 -6.91
C GLU A 838 5.52 -11.31 -8.07
N ILE A 839 6.05 -11.12 -9.29
CA ILE A 839 5.22 -10.91 -10.49
C ILE A 839 4.34 -12.13 -10.76
N ILE A 840 4.90 -13.35 -10.74
CA ILE A 840 4.12 -14.58 -10.97
C ILE A 840 3.01 -14.71 -9.93
N ALA A 841 3.32 -14.54 -8.65
CA ALA A 841 2.34 -14.66 -7.57
C ALA A 841 1.20 -13.64 -7.72
N THR A 842 1.52 -12.37 -7.97
CA THR A 842 0.52 -11.32 -8.17
C THR A 842 -0.33 -11.55 -9.42
N GLN A 843 0.30 -11.85 -10.57
CA GLN A 843 -0.44 -12.09 -11.83
C GLN A 843 -1.37 -13.30 -11.72
N LEU A 844 -0.89 -14.39 -11.10
CA LEU A 844 -1.70 -15.59 -10.88
C LEU A 844 -2.87 -15.33 -9.91
N SER A 845 -2.61 -14.61 -8.81
CA SER A 845 -3.63 -14.20 -7.84
C SER A 845 -4.72 -13.37 -8.52
N ASN A 846 -4.34 -12.34 -9.29
CA ASN A 846 -5.27 -11.52 -10.07
C ASN A 846 -6.07 -12.38 -11.06
N GLN A 847 -5.40 -13.23 -11.84
CA GLN A 847 -6.06 -14.08 -12.84
C GLN A 847 -7.11 -14.99 -12.20
N ILE A 848 -6.77 -15.66 -11.09
CA ILE A 848 -7.66 -16.59 -10.40
C ILE A 848 -8.86 -15.84 -9.82
N VAL A 849 -8.61 -14.79 -9.04
CA VAL A 849 -9.68 -14.04 -8.35
C VAL A 849 -10.62 -13.40 -9.36
N ASN A 850 -10.08 -12.73 -10.39
CA ASN A 850 -10.87 -12.08 -11.42
C ASN A 850 -11.72 -13.11 -12.21
N SER A 851 -11.16 -14.29 -12.50
CA SER A 851 -11.85 -15.32 -13.29
C SER A 851 -12.88 -16.12 -12.48
N MET A 852 -12.57 -16.46 -11.23
CA MET A 852 -13.35 -17.43 -10.42
C MET A 852 -14.18 -16.80 -9.31
N GLY A 853 -13.84 -15.59 -8.87
CA GLY A 853 -14.51 -14.89 -7.79
C GLY A 853 -13.79 -14.97 -6.44
N ILE A 854 -14.29 -14.16 -5.51
CA ILE A 854 -13.67 -13.87 -4.20
C ILE A 854 -13.51 -15.12 -3.32
N THR A 855 -14.50 -16.01 -3.31
CA THR A 855 -14.56 -17.13 -2.35
C THR A 855 -14.05 -18.46 -2.92
N PHE A 856 -13.61 -18.49 -4.18
CA PHE A 856 -13.23 -19.72 -4.88
C PHE A 856 -12.11 -20.50 -4.16
N MET A 857 -11.01 -19.81 -3.86
CA MET A 857 -9.85 -20.41 -3.20
C MET A 857 -10.20 -20.93 -1.80
N TYR A 858 -10.86 -20.09 -0.99
CA TYR A 858 -11.30 -20.45 0.36
C TYR A 858 -12.19 -21.70 0.37
N ARG A 859 -13.17 -21.75 -0.54
CA ARG A 859 -14.05 -22.93 -0.66
C ARG A 859 -13.25 -24.19 -0.95
N LEU A 860 -12.35 -24.17 -1.93
CA LEU A 860 -11.56 -25.35 -2.26
C LEU A 860 -10.62 -25.76 -1.13
N GLN A 861 -10.04 -24.82 -0.38
CA GLN A 861 -9.25 -25.14 0.81
C GLN A 861 -10.09 -25.86 1.86
N VAL A 862 -11.26 -25.32 2.18
CA VAL A 862 -12.18 -25.90 3.17
C VAL A 862 -12.71 -27.28 2.70
N GLU A 863 -13.03 -27.41 1.41
CA GLU A 863 -13.60 -28.63 0.82
C GLU A 863 -12.57 -29.76 0.62
N THR A 864 -11.28 -29.44 0.44
CA THR A 864 -10.24 -30.43 0.06
C THR A 864 -9.07 -30.53 1.03
N GLY A 865 -8.89 -29.56 1.94
CA GLY A 865 -7.74 -29.46 2.84
C GLY A 865 -6.41 -29.13 2.14
N GLN A 866 -6.43 -28.78 0.84
CA GLN A 866 -5.23 -28.55 0.05
C GLN A 866 -4.67 -27.12 0.23
N THR A 867 -3.39 -26.96 -0.08
CA THR A 867 -2.72 -25.65 -0.03
C THR A 867 -3.19 -24.72 -1.16
N ILE A 868 -3.06 -23.40 -0.97
CA ILE A 868 -3.32 -22.41 -2.04
C ILE A 868 -2.49 -22.72 -3.30
N ALA A 869 -1.23 -23.13 -3.12
CA ALA A 869 -0.35 -23.46 -4.22
C ALA A 869 -0.89 -24.66 -5.03
N ASP A 870 -1.34 -25.73 -4.38
CA ASP A 870 -1.87 -26.90 -5.08
C ASP A 870 -3.21 -26.62 -5.76
N ILE A 871 -4.07 -25.80 -5.13
CA ILE A 871 -5.31 -25.31 -5.76
C ILE A 871 -4.99 -24.48 -7.00
N ALA A 872 -3.97 -23.61 -6.94
CA ALA A 872 -3.55 -22.82 -8.09
C ALA A 872 -2.98 -23.69 -9.22
N ARG A 873 -2.19 -24.73 -8.92
CA ARG A 873 -1.73 -25.72 -9.92
C ARG A 873 -2.90 -26.43 -10.58
N ALA A 874 -3.82 -26.96 -9.77
CA ALA A 874 -5.01 -27.65 -10.25
C ALA A 874 -5.88 -26.74 -11.14
N TYR A 875 -6.06 -25.49 -10.73
CA TYR A 875 -6.82 -24.50 -11.49
C TYR A 875 -6.16 -24.22 -12.84
N ILE A 876 -4.83 -24.00 -12.87
CA ILE A 876 -4.11 -23.73 -14.10
C ILE A 876 -4.18 -24.90 -15.07
N ILE A 877 -4.02 -26.13 -14.57
CA ILE A 877 -4.17 -27.34 -15.39
C ILE A 877 -5.59 -27.37 -15.98
N ALA A 878 -6.62 -27.21 -15.16
CA ALA A 878 -8.00 -27.20 -15.61
C ALA A 878 -8.27 -26.08 -16.63
N ALA A 879 -7.81 -24.86 -16.36
CA ALA A 879 -8.08 -23.67 -17.17
C ALA A 879 -7.51 -23.82 -18.58
N LYS A 880 -6.31 -24.40 -18.68
CA LYS A 880 -5.64 -24.64 -19.96
C LYS A 880 -6.13 -25.93 -20.65
N ALA A 881 -6.47 -26.96 -19.88
CA ALA A 881 -7.13 -28.17 -20.38
C ALA A 881 -8.44 -27.84 -21.11
N TYR A 882 -9.27 -26.96 -20.53
CA TYR A 882 -10.55 -26.53 -21.10
C TYR A 882 -10.49 -25.29 -21.99
N ARG A 883 -9.31 -24.67 -22.17
CA ARG A 883 -9.13 -23.44 -22.95
C ARG A 883 -10.11 -22.32 -22.51
N ILE A 884 -10.16 -22.04 -21.22
CA ILE A 884 -11.10 -21.08 -20.63
C ILE A 884 -11.02 -19.69 -21.28
N ASP A 885 -9.82 -19.29 -21.72
CA ASP A 885 -9.59 -18.02 -22.42
C ASP A 885 -10.45 -17.90 -23.69
N ASP A 886 -10.72 -19.01 -24.39
CA ASP A 886 -11.60 -19.05 -25.57
C ASP A 886 -13.07 -18.88 -25.18
N LEU A 887 -13.48 -19.45 -24.04
CA LEU A 887 -14.85 -19.33 -23.52
C LEU A 887 -15.13 -17.91 -23.02
N HIS A 888 -14.17 -17.29 -22.33
CA HIS A 888 -14.30 -15.89 -21.91
C HIS A 888 -14.37 -14.96 -23.12
N ARG A 889 -13.50 -15.11 -24.13
CA ARG A 889 -13.58 -14.33 -25.37
C ARG A 889 -14.90 -14.50 -26.10
N LEU A 890 -15.47 -15.71 -26.08
CA LEU A 890 -16.79 -15.96 -26.64
C LEU A 890 -17.87 -15.17 -25.89
N ILE A 891 -17.85 -15.18 -24.56
CA ILE A 891 -18.81 -14.42 -23.74
C ILE A 891 -18.62 -12.91 -23.93
N ASP A 892 -17.38 -12.41 -23.95
CA ASP A 892 -17.09 -10.99 -24.22
C ASP A 892 -17.54 -10.57 -25.63
N SER A 893 -17.52 -11.46 -26.62
CA SER A 893 -18.03 -11.17 -27.97
C SER A 893 -19.54 -10.91 -28.03
N LEU A 894 -20.27 -11.24 -26.94
CA LEU A 894 -21.69 -10.98 -26.75
C LEU A 894 -21.95 -9.61 -26.10
N ASN A 895 -20.91 -8.81 -25.87
CA ASN A 895 -21.06 -7.48 -25.30
C ASN A 895 -22.03 -6.63 -26.13
N TYR A 896 -23.02 -6.04 -25.45
CA TYR A 896 -24.13 -5.28 -26.02
C TYR A 896 -25.06 -6.03 -26.98
N LYS A 897 -24.87 -7.35 -27.18
CA LYS A 897 -25.77 -8.21 -27.95
C LYS A 897 -26.80 -8.92 -27.08
N VAL A 898 -26.45 -9.17 -25.82
CA VAL A 898 -27.31 -9.79 -24.80
C VAL A 898 -27.32 -8.94 -23.53
N THR A 899 -28.33 -9.15 -22.67
CA THR A 899 -28.41 -8.44 -21.37
C THR A 899 -27.22 -8.77 -20.48
N VAL A 900 -26.89 -7.89 -19.54
CA VAL A 900 -25.79 -8.15 -18.60
C VAL A 900 -26.06 -9.38 -17.72
N HIS A 901 -27.33 -9.61 -17.36
CA HIS A 901 -27.74 -10.73 -16.51
C HIS A 901 -27.46 -12.06 -17.20
N THR A 902 -27.84 -12.18 -18.47
CA THR A 902 -27.51 -13.32 -19.32
C THR A 902 -26.01 -13.60 -19.36
N GLN A 903 -25.17 -12.57 -19.50
CA GLN A 903 -23.72 -12.79 -19.48
C GLN A 903 -23.21 -13.32 -18.13
N TYR A 904 -23.78 -12.84 -17.02
CA TYR A 904 -23.43 -13.36 -15.70
C TYR A 904 -23.85 -14.81 -15.53
N GLU A 905 -24.97 -15.25 -16.09
CA GLU A 905 -25.36 -16.67 -16.14
C GLU A 905 -24.36 -17.52 -16.95
N LEU A 906 -23.93 -17.03 -18.12
CA LEU A 906 -22.90 -17.74 -18.92
C LEU A 906 -21.58 -17.87 -18.16
N LEU A 907 -21.14 -16.80 -17.50
CA LEU A 907 -19.93 -16.82 -16.65
C LEU A 907 -20.11 -17.77 -15.45
N HIS A 908 -21.31 -17.87 -14.90
CA HIS A 908 -21.61 -18.80 -13.82
C HIS A 908 -21.39 -20.26 -14.26
N HIS A 909 -21.85 -20.65 -15.46
CA HIS A 909 -21.62 -22.00 -15.99
C HIS A 909 -20.13 -22.32 -16.18
N VAL A 910 -19.35 -21.38 -16.73
CA VAL A 910 -17.90 -21.54 -16.88
C VAL A 910 -17.23 -21.70 -15.52
N ARG A 911 -17.59 -20.88 -14.52
CA ARG A 911 -17.06 -20.99 -13.15
C ARG A 911 -17.43 -22.31 -12.47
N GLN A 912 -18.64 -22.83 -12.70
CA GLN A 912 -19.03 -24.13 -12.16
C GLN A 912 -18.17 -25.27 -12.74
N LEU A 913 -17.97 -25.31 -14.07
CA LEU A 913 -17.07 -26.27 -14.71
C LEU A 913 -15.68 -26.20 -14.09
N MET A 914 -15.14 -25.00 -13.97
CA MET A 914 -13.80 -24.77 -13.41
C MET A 914 -13.69 -25.18 -11.94
N ASN A 915 -14.73 -24.94 -11.13
CA ASN A 915 -14.77 -25.39 -9.75
C ASN A 915 -14.66 -26.92 -9.65
N LEU A 916 -15.47 -27.62 -10.44
CA LEU A 916 -15.48 -29.08 -10.46
C LEU A 916 -14.18 -29.66 -11.02
N ALA A 917 -13.67 -29.10 -12.11
CA ALA A 917 -12.43 -29.53 -12.74
C ALA A 917 -11.22 -29.32 -11.82
N THR A 918 -11.11 -28.15 -11.20
CA THR A 918 -10.03 -27.86 -10.23
C THR A 918 -10.08 -28.84 -9.07
N ARG A 919 -11.24 -29.01 -8.46
CA ARG A 919 -11.45 -29.98 -7.38
C ARG A 919 -11.06 -31.40 -7.80
N TRP A 920 -11.42 -31.80 -9.02
CA TRP A 920 -11.05 -33.11 -9.55
C TRP A 920 -9.53 -33.30 -9.63
N PHE A 921 -8.76 -32.32 -10.10
CA PHE A 921 -7.30 -32.41 -10.12
C PHE A 921 -6.65 -32.46 -8.73
N LEU A 922 -7.33 -31.97 -7.69
CA LEU A 922 -6.84 -32.02 -6.31
C LEU A 922 -6.95 -33.42 -5.67
N HIS A 923 -7.78 -34.30 -6.22
CA HIS A 923 -7.93 -35.67 -5.72
C HIS A 923 -6.90 -36.63 -6.34
N HIS A 924 -6.56 -37.71 -5.62
CA HIS A 924 -5.85 -38.91 -6.14
C HIS A 924 -4.51 -38.68 -6.89
N LYS A 925 -3.53 -37.98 -6.29
CA LYS A 925 -2.16 -37.79 -6.85
C LYS A 925 -2.13 -37.28 -8.32
N ARG A 926 -3.22 -36.70 -8.84
CA ARG A 926 -3.35 -36.27 -10.25
C ARG A 926 -2.40 -35.11 -10.61
N LEU A 927 -1.85 -34.42 -9.63
CA LEU A 927 -0.81 -33.40 -9.82
C LEU A 927 0.60 -33.98 -10.03
N ALA A 928 0.84 -35.27 -9.78
CA ALA A 928 2.18 -35.88 -9.80
C ALA A 928 2.86 -35.93 -11.18
N GLY A 929 2.11 -35.76 -12.27
CA GLY A 929 2.61 -35.81 -13.66
C GLY A 929 3.37 -34.55 -14.13
N GLY A 930 3.37 -33.48 -13.33
CA GLY A 930 3.87 -32.16 -13.73
C GLY A 930 2.84 -31.37 -14.55
N ILE A 931 2.86 -30.04 -14.42
CA ILE A 931 1.82 -29.15 -14.96
C ILE A 931 1.74 -29.24 -16.49
N THR A 932 2.88 -29.10 -17.17
CA THR A 932 2.96 -29.12 -18.64
C THR A 932 2.43 -30.42 -19.25
N ASN A 933 2.81 -31.57 -18.68
CA ASN A 933 2.39 -32.88 -19.17
C ASN A 933 0.90 -33.09 -18.96
N ASN A 934 0.38 -32.73 -17.78
CA ASN A 934 -1.04 -32.81 -17.49
C ASN A 934 -1.84 -31.92 -18.45
N ILE A 935 -1.43 -30.67 -18.67
CA ILE A 935 -2.10 -29.79 -19.63
C ILE A 935 -2.10 -30.42 -21.02
N ALA A 936 -0.95 -30.85 -21.54
CA ALA A 936 -0.86 -31.45 -22.87
C ALA A 936 -1.77 -32.69 -23.00
N HIS A 937 -1.74 -33.58 -22.02
CA HIS A 937 -2.53 -34.81 -22.00
C HIS A 937 -4.03 -34.55 -21.97
N TYR A 938 -4.50 -33.71 -21.04
CA TYR A 938 -5.93 -33.44 -20.88
C TYR A 938 -6.46 -32.53 -21.99
N SER A 939 -5.74 -31.47 -22.41
CA SER A 939 -6.15 -30.61 -23.53
C SER A 939 -6.37 -31.42 -24.81
N GLN A 940 -5.45 -32.32 -25.16
CA GLN A 940 -5.57 -33.15 -26.37
C GLN A 940 -6.77 -34.10 -26.28
N SER A 941 -6.97 -34.72 -25.12
CA SER A 941 -8.04 -35.70 -24.92
C SER A 941 -9.42 -35.04 -24.87
N ILE A 942 -9.52 -33.89 -24.20
CA ILE A 942 -10.74 -33.06 -24.17
C ILE A 942 -11.11 -32.61 -25.58
N ALA A 943 -10.15 -32.08 -26.36
CA ALA A 943 -10.42 -31.62 -27.73
C ALA A 943 -10.91 -32.73 -28.67
N LYS A 944 -10.47 -33.99 -28.46
CA LYS A 944 -10.98 -35.15 -29.20
C LYS A 944 -12.43 -35.46 -28.85
N LEU A 945 -12.78 -35.37 -27.56
CA LEU A 945 -14.09 -35.75 -27.06
C LEU A 945 -15.15 -34.64 -27.20
N GLU A 946 -14.75 -33.36 -27.18
CA GLU A 946 -15.62 -32.18 -27.23
C GLU A 946 -16.68 -32.24 -28.35
N LYS A 947 -16.32 -32.79 -29.51
CA LYS A 947 -17.24 -32.95 -30.65
C LYS A 947 -18.24 -34.10 -30.49
N SER A 948 -17.87 -35.15 -29.76
CA SER A 948 -18.68 -36.37 -29.61
C SER A 948 -19.58 -36.34 -28.37
N ILE A 949 -19.22 -35.60 -27.31
CA ILE A 949 -19.97 -35.62 -26.04
C ILE A 949 -21.46 -35.29 -26.21
N PRO A 950 -21.89 -34.24 -26.95
CA PRO A 950 -23.31 -33.93 -27.10
C PRO A 950 -24.14 -35.09 -27.67
N ASP A 951 -23.52 -35.90 -28.55
CA ASP A 951 -24.18 -37.05 -29.17
C ASP A 951 -24.23 -38.27 -28.24
N LEU A 952 -23.23 -38.43 -27.36
CA LEU A 952 -23.13 -39.52 -26.39
C LEU A 952 -24.04 -39.34 -25.17
N MET A 953 -24.49 -38.12 -24.89
CA MET A 953 -25.48 -37.85 -23.85
C MET A 953 -26.81 -38.52 -24.20
N ALA A 954 -27.55 -38.96 -23.18
CA ALA A 954 -28.86 -39.61 -23.35
C ALA A 954 -29.81 -39.23 -22.21
N GLY A 955 -31.12 -39.38 -22.45
CA GLY A 955 -32.16 -39.12 -21.47
C GLY A 955 -32.24 -37.65 -21.04
N VAL A 956 -32.66 -37.42 -19.79
CA VAL A 956 -32.95 -36.10 -19.20
C VAL A 956 -31.79 -35.12 -19.34
N THR A 957 -30.52 -35.56 -19.27
CA THR A 957 -29.38 -34.64 -19.42
C THR A 957 -29.23 -34.10 -20.84
N LYS A 958 -29.60 -34.88 -21.87
CA LYS A 958 -29.60 -34.42 -23.26
C LYS A 958 -30.75 -33.46 -23.52
N GLU A 959 -31.92 -33.73 -22.96
CA GLU A 959 -33.07 -32.81 -23.01
C GLU A 959 -32.74 -31.47 -22.33
N TYR A 960 -32.14 -31.51 -21.14
CA TYR A 960 -31.67 -30.33 -20.42
C TYR A 960 -30.60 -29.55 -21.21
N LEU A 961 -29.63 -30.24 -21.81
CA LEU A 961 -28.64 -29.61 -22.69
C LEU A 961 -29.34 -28.88 -23.84
N ASN A 962 -30.25 -29.56 -24.55
CA ASN A 962 -30.99 -28.99 -25.66
C ASN A 962 -31.84 -27.79 -25.23
N GLN A 963 -32.47 -27.84 -24.06
CA GLN A 963 -33.21 -26.71 -23.49
C GLN A 963 -32.31 -25.51 -23.22
N ILE A 964 -31.14 -25.70 -22.61
CA ILE A 964 -30.18 -24.61 -22.40
C ILE A 964 -29.66 -24.06 -23.73
N VAL A 965 -29.39 -24.92 -24.71
CA VAL A 965 -28.98 -24.46 -26.05
C VAL A 965 -30.08 -23.59 -26.67
N ILE A 966 -31.34 -24.02 -26.63
CA ILE A 966 -32.49 -23.23 -27.11
C ILE A 966 -32.55 -21.90 -26.36
N GLN A 967 -32.48 -21.90 -25.03
CA GLN A 967 -32.48 -20.68 -24.23
C GLN A 967 -31.37 -19.70 -24.65
N PHE A 968 -30.15 -20.20 -24.86
CA PHE A 968 -29.02 -19.38 -25.29
C PHE A 968 -29.15 -18.89 -26.74
N VAL A 969 -29.72 -19.70 -27.64
CA VAL A 969 -30.01 -19.26 -29.01
C VAL A 969 -31.10 -18.19 -29.03
N ASP A 970 -32.17 -18.37 -28.27
CA ASP A 970 -33.31 -17.44 -28.19
C ASP A 970 -32.89 -16.06 -27.69
N ILE A 971 -31.89 -15.99 -26.80
CA ILE A 971 -31.32 -14.74 -26.31
C ILE A 971 -30.18 -14.19 -27.19
N GLY A 972 -29.95 -14.77 -28.38
CA GLY A 972 -29.12 -14.20 -29.43
C GLY A 972 -27.70 -14.78 -29.59
N LEU A 973 -27.36 -15.91 -28.94
CA LEU A 973 -26.09 -16.60 -29.22
C LEU A 973 -26.17 -17.39 -30.53
N PRO A 974 -25.09 -17.43 -31.33
CA PRO A 974 -24.96 -18.41 -32.41
C PRO A 974 -25.10 -19.83 -31.85
N GLU A 975 -25.79 -20.72 -32.56
CA GLU A 975 -26.09 -22.09 -32.10
C GLU A 975 -24.83 -22.86 -31.65
N GLU A 976 -23.73 -22.72 -32.38
CA GLU A 976 -22.44 -23.33 -32.02
C GLU A 976 -21.87 -22.80 -30.70
N ALA A 977 -22.04 -21.50 -30.42
CA ALA A 977 -21.63 -20.87 -29.17
C ALA A 977 -22.50 -21.34 -27.99
N ALA A 978 -23.82 -21.39 -28.21
CA ALA A 978 -24.80 -21.89 -27.25
C ALA A 978 -24.51 -23.35 -26.88
N LYS A 979 -24.28 -24.23 -27.87
CA LYS A 979 -23.88 -25.63 -27.65
C LYS A 979 -22.60 -25.74 -26.83
N LYS A 980 -21.58 -24.94 -27.16
CA LYS A 980 -20.29 -24.98 -26.45
C LYS A 980 -20.44 -24.59 -24.99
N ILE A 981 -21.20 -23.54 -24.68
CA ILE A 981 -21.41 -23.10 -23.29
C ILE A 981 -22.34 -24.06 -22.56
N ALA A 982 -23.45 -24.50 -23.17
CA ALA A 982 -24.38 -25.46 -22.58
C ALA A 982 -23.69 -26.79 -22.22
N ALA A 983 -22.76 -27.24 -23.07
CA ALA A 983 -22.01 -28.47 -22.85
C ALA A 983 -21.01 -28.38 -21.67
N THR A 984 -20.68 -27.19 -21.15
CA THR A 984 -19.67 -27.04 -20.08
C THR A 984 -19.95 -27.90 -18.85
N ARG A 985 -21.22 -28.07 -18.46
CA ARG A 985 -21.59 -28.95 -17.33
C ARG A 985 -21.29 -30.43 -17.61
N ALA A 986 -21.52 -30.88 -18.83
CA ALA A 986 -21.19 -32.24 -19.26
C ALA A 986 -19.69 -32.43 -19.45
N MET A 987 -18.99 -31.38 -19.91
CA MET A 987 -17.56 -31.43 -20.19
C MET A 987 -16.71 -31.78 -18.96
N TYR A 988 -17.15 -31.45 -17.75
CA TYR A 988 -16.51 -31.93 -16.52
C TYR A 988 -16.28 -33.47 -16.50
N THR A 989 -17.29 -34.23 -16.95
CA THR A 989 -17.25 -35.71 -16.93
C THR A 989 -16.17 -36.29 -17.84
N VAL A 990 -15.67 -35.51 -18.80
CA VAL A 990 -14.57 -35.91 -19.69
C VAL A 990 -13.32 -36.22 -18.90
N LEU A 991 -13.05 -35.54 -17.77
CA LEU A 991 -11.89 -35.86 -16.93
C LEU A 991 -11.93 -37.29 -16.40
N ASN A 992 -13.12 -37.77 -15.99
CA ASN A 992 -13.32 -39.13 -15.53
C ASN A 992 -13.08 -40.15 -16.65
N VAL A 993 -13.55 -39.85 -17.87
CA VAL A 993 -13.35 -40.69 -19.06
C VAL A 993 -11.86 -40.78 -19.41
N VAL A 994 -11.18 -39.63 -19.46
CA VAL A 994 -9.75 -39.56 -19.79
C VAL A 994 -8.93 -40.34 -18.75
N GLU A 995 -9.24 -40.20 -17.46
CA GLU A 995 -8.54 -40.95 -16.42
C GLU A 995 -8.72 -42.47 -16.58
N VAL A 996 -9.96 -42.93 -16.79
CA VAL A 996 -10.24 -44.36 -17.00
C VAL A 996 -9.49 -44.89 -18.22
N ALA A 997 -9.56 -44.18 -19.34
CA ALA A 997 -8.90 -44.58 -20.58
C ALA A 997 -7.38 -44.63 -20.41
N THR A 998 -6.79 -43.61 -19.78
CA THR A 998 -5.33 -43.51 -19.60
C THR A 998 -4.79 -44.53 -18.61
N GLN A 999 -5.41 -44.70 -17.45
CA GLN A 999 -4.92 -45.63 -16.42
C GLN A 999 -4.99 -47.09 -16.87
N ASN A 1000 -6.01 -47.44 -17.65
CA ASN A 1000 -6.25 -48.82 -18.09
C ASN A 1000 -5.84 -49.08 -19.55
N LYS A 1001 -5.27 -48.08 -20.24
CA LYS A 1001 -4.87 -48.14 -21.65
C LYS A 1001 -6.02 -48.53 -22.60
N PHE A 1002 -7.23 -48.06 -22.30
CA PHE A 1002 -8.41 -48.26 -23.15
C PHE A 1002 -8.49 -47.20 -24.26
N ASP A 1003 -9.23 -47.51 -25.33
CA ASP A 1003 -9.54 -46.52 -26.37
C ASP A 1003 -10.41 -45.40 -25.80
N LEU A 1004 -10.04 -44.15 -26.08
CA LEU A 1004 -10.70 -42.98 -25.50
C LEU A 1004 -12.15 -42.81 -25.96
N GLY A 1005 -12.42 -43.06 -27.25
CA GLY A 1005 -13.77 -42.95 -27.81
C GLY A 1005 -14.70 -44.02 -27.27
N LYS A 1006 -14.25 -45.29 -27.30
CA LYS A 1006 -15.00 -46.41 -26.73
C LYS A 1006 -15.23 -46.25 -25.23
N THR A 1007 -14.25 -45.72 -24.49
CA THR A 1007 -14.41 -45.42 -23.06
C THR A 1007 -15.48 -44.36 -22.82
N ALA A 1008 -15.52 -43.30 -23.63
CA ALA A 1008 -16.57 -42.28 -23.54
C ALA A 1008 -17.95 -42.88 -23.78
N GLU A 1009 -18.13 -43.65 -24.86
CA GLU A 1009 -19.39 -44.32 -25.17
C GLU A 1009 -19.89 -45.20 -24.02
N VAL A 1010 -19.04 -46.09 -23.50
CA VAL A 1010 -19.40 -46.97 -22.40
C VAL A 1010 -19.69 -46.17 -21.13
N TYR A 1011 -18.86 -45.17 -20.80
CA TYR A 1011 -19.06 -44.35 -19.60
C TYR A 1011 -20.43 -43.67 -19.58
N PHE A 1012 -20.82 -42.99 -20.68
CA PHE A 1012 -22.12 -42.31 -20.76
C PHE A 1012 -23.30 -43.28 -20.76
N LYS A 1013 -23.18 -44.42 -21.47
CA LYS A 1013 -24.22 -45.46 -21.48
C LYS A 1013 -24.40 -46.11 -20.12
N VAL A 1014 -23.32 -46.37 -19.38
CA VAL A 1014 -23.38 -46.84 -17.98
C VAL A 1014 -24.12 -45.82 -17.11
N GLY A 1015 -23.81 -44.53 -17.25
CA GLY A 1015 -24.51 -43.47 -16.49
C GLY A 1015 -26.02 -43.48 -16.71
N SER A 1016 -26.46 -43.73 -17.94
CA SER A 1016 -27.88 -43.84 -18.30
C SER A 1016 -28.51 -45.15 -17.81
N LYS A 1017 -27.90 -46.31 -18.11
CA LYS A 1017 -28.43 -47.64 -17.77
C LYS A 1017 -28.53 -47.90 -16.27
N PHE A 1018 -27.65 -47.30 -15.47
CA PHE A 1018 -27.68 -47.42 -14.01
C PHE A 1018 -28.40 -46.24 -13.34
N SER A 1019 -29.07 -45.35 -14.09
CA SER A 1019 -29.78 -44.17 -13.56
C SER A 1019 -28.89 -43.21 -12.75
N LEU A 1020 -27.56 -43.24 -12.94
CA LEU A 1020 -26.60 -42.41 -12.19
C LEU A 1020 -26.74 -40.92 -12.51
N VAL A 1021 -27.31 -40.61 -13.68
CA VAL A 1021 -27.71 -39.25 -14.04
C VAL A 1021 -28.76 -38.71 -13.06
N TRP A 1022 -29.79 -39.50 -12.77
CA TRP A 1022 -30.88 -39.09 -11.88
C TRP A 1022 -30.35 -38.81 -10.46
N PHE A 1023 -29.46 -39.66 -9.95
CA PHE A 1023 -28.78 -39.42 -8.67
C PHE A 1023 -28.03 -38.07 -8.65
N ARG A 1024 -27.29 -37.75 -9.71
CA ARG A 1024 -26.57 -36.46 -9.81
C ARG A 1024 -27.53 -35.28 -9.80
N ASP A 1025 -28.66 -35.38 -10.48
CA ASP A 1025 -29.64 -34.30 -10.55
C ASP A 1025 -30.31 -34.06 -9.20
N GLN A 1026 -30.65 -35.13 -8.46
CA GLN A 1026 -31.18 -34.98 -7.10
C GLN A 1026 -30.16 -34.38 -6.13
N ILE A 1027 -28.89 -34.84 -6.17
CA ILE A 1027 -27.82 -34.26 -5.34
C ILE A 1027 -27.58 -32.79 -5.70
N GLY A 1028 -27.67 -32.44 -6.98
CA GLY A 1028 -27.47 -31.08 -7.46
C GLY A 1028 -28.61 -30.11 -7.18
N ASN A 1029 -29.86 -30.60 -7.18
CA ASN A 1029 -31.07 -29.81 -6.92
C ASN A 1029 -31.36 -29.61 -5.42
N ASP A 1030 -30.65 -30.31 -4.55
CA ASP A 1030 -30.76 -30.14 -3.11
C ASP A 1030 -30.35 -28.72 -2.70
N SER A 1031 -31.30 -27.97 -2.14
CA SER A 1031 -31.15 -26.55 -1.77
C SER A 1031 -30.80 -26.31 -0.31
N ARG A 1032 -30.54 -27.36 0.49
CA ARG A 1032 -30.29 -27.20 1.93
C ARG A 1032 -29.00 -26.40 2.16
N GLU A 1033 -29.10 -25.38 3.02
CA GLU A 1033 -27.97 -24.54 3.40
C GLU A 1033 -27.11 -25.21 4.49
N GLY A 1034 -25.89 -24.72 4.66
CA GLY A 1034 -24.98 -25.14 5.73
C GLY A 1034 -23.72 -25.84 5.23
N HIS A 1035 -22.65 -25.67 6.01
CA HIS A 1035 -21.33 -26.22 5.70
C HIS A 1035 -21.35 -27.75 5.55
N TRP A 1036 -21.95 -28.46 6.50
CA TRP A 1036 -22.06 -29.93 6.49
C TRP A 1036 -22.91 -30.47 5.35
N ASN A 1037 -24.02 -29.81 5.02
CA ASN A 1037 -24.86 -30.20 3.87
C ASN A 1037 -24.11 -30.02 2.55
N SER A 1038 -23.32 -28.94 2.41
CA SER A 1038 -22.49 -28.72 1.23
C SER A 1038 -21.40 -29.77 1.07
N LEU A 1039 -20.70 -30.14 2.15
CA LEU A 1039 -19.72 -31.22 2.14
C LEU A 1039 -20.37 -32.58 1.84
N ALA A 1040 -21.56 -32.87 2.38
CA ALA A 1040 -22.29 -34.09 2.09
C ALA A 1040 -22.65 -34.22 0.60
N ARG A 1041 -23.17 -33.14 -0.03
CA ARG A 1041 -23.44 -33.12 -1.48
C ARG A 1041 -22.18 -33.41 -2.30
N LEU A 1042 -21.07 -32.79 -1.93
CA LEU A 1042 -19.79 -32.98 -2.62
C LEU A 1042 -19.26 -34.40 -2.46
N SER A 1043 -19.34 -34.97 -1.25
CA SER A 1043 -18.94 -36.36 -0.98
C SER A 1043 -19.78 -37.37 -1.76
N LEU A 1044 -21.11 -37.20 -1.77
CA LEU A 1044 -22.02 -38.06 -2.54
C LEU A 1044 -21.72 -38.00 -4.04
N ARG A 1045 -21.41 -36.81 -4.55
CA ARG A 1045 -21.04 -36.62 -5.96
C ARG A 1045 -19.73 -37.33 -6.31
N ASP A 1046 -18.71 -37.24 -5.45
CA ASP A 1046 -17.43 -37.92 -5.67
C ASP A 1046 -17.55 -39.43 -5.63
N GLU A 1047 -18.32 -39.95 -4.67
CA GLU A 1047 -18.63 -41.37 -4.55
C GLU A 1047 -19.30 -41.86 -5.85
N LEU A 1048 -20.30 -41.12 -6.35
CA LEU A 1048 -21.00 -41.42 -7.59
C LEU A 1048 -20.08 -41.39 -8.82
N ASP A 1049 -19.19 -40.40 -8.90
CA ASP A 1049 -18.19 -40.30 -9.98
C ASP A 1049 -17.13 -41.42 -9.89
N ASN A 1050 -16.78 -41.89 -8.69
CA ASN A 1050 -15.92 -43.05 -8.49
C ASN A 1050 -16.61 -44.35 -8.95
N LEU A 1051 -17.86 -44.56 -8.53
CA LEU A 1051 -18.63 -45.75 -8.88
C LEU A 1051 -18.85 -45.88 -10.38
N GLN A 1052 -19.18 -44.78 -11.08
CA GLN A 1052 -19.30 -44.82 -12.52
C GLN A 1052 -17.97 -45.14 -13.22
N ARG A 1053 -16.85 -44.58 -12.75
CA ARG A 1053 -15.51 -44.93 -13.27
C ARG A 1053 -15.21 -46.42 -13.06
N ARG A 1054 -15.44 -46.95 -11.87
CA ARG A 1054 -15.24 -48.38 -11.55
C ARG A 1054 -16.11 -49.28 -12.43
N LEU A 1055 -17.41 -48.99 -12.58
CA LEU A 1055 -18.30 -49.73 -13.48
C LEU A 1055 -17.78 -49.72 -14.92
N THR A 1056 -17.38 -48.55 -15.40
CA THR A 1056 -16.82 -48.40 -16.76
C THR A 1056 -15.58 -49.27 -16.94
N ILE A 1057 -14.69 -49.31 -15.95
CA ILE A 1057 -13.48 -50.16 -15.96
C ILE A 1057 -13.86 -51.63 -16.03
N VAL A 1058 -14.73 -52.11 -15.13
CA VAL A 1058 -15.09 -53.55 -15.06
C VAL A 1058 -15.79 -54.02 -16.34
N ILE A 1059 -16.63 -53.17 -16.93
CA ILE A 1059 -17.28 -53.48 -18.21
C ILE A 1059 -16.26 -53.52 -19.35
N LEU A 1060 -15.32 -52.57 -19.40
CA LEU A 1060 -14.27 -52.52 -20.43
C LEU A 1060 -13.15 -53.56 -20.24
N MET A 1061 -12.91 -54.06 -19.04
CA MET A 1061 -11.96 -55.16 -18.81
C MET A 1061 -12.42 -56.47 -19.47
N ASN A 1062 -13.74 -56.67 -19.56
CA ASN A 1062 -14.36 -57.80 -20.25
C ASN A 1062 -14.57 -57.57 -21.75
N ASN A 1063 -13.90 -56.56 -22.34
CA ASN A 1063 -14.09 -56.13 -23.72
C ASN A 1063 -13.74 -57.24 -24.71
N GLN A 1064 -14.77 -57.80 -25.34
CA GLN A 1064 -14.61 -58.62 -26.53
C GLN A 1064 -14.51 -57.68 -27.74
N LYS A 1065 -13.45 -57.84 -28.56
CA LYS A 1065 -13.15 -56.95 -29.70
C LYS A 1065 -14.31 -56.78 -30.70
N THR A 1066 -15.27 -57.70 -30.71
CA THR A 1066 -16.41 -57.75 -31.61
C THR A 1066 -17.66 -57.03 -31.10
N LEU A 1067 -17.75 -56.72 -29.80
CA LEU A 1067 -18.97 -56.16 -29.21
C LEU A 1067 -18.97 -54.62 -29.24
N ASN A 1068 -20.12 -54.06 -29.63
CA ASN A 1068 -20.39 -52.63 -29.53
C ASN A 1068 -20.69 -52.22 -28.06
N SER A 1069 -20.79 -50.92 -27.80
CA SER A 1069 -20.92 -50.40 -26.43
C SER A 1069 -22.21 -50.83 -25.70
N ASP A 1070 -23.32 -51.09 -26.40
CA ASP A 1070 -24.56 -51.61 -25.77
C ASP A 1070 -24.45 -53.10 -25.47
N GLU A 1071 -23.89 -53.86 -26.42
CA GLU A 1071 -23.66 -55.30 -26.28
C GLU A 1071 -22.70 -55.61 -25.13
N LEU A 1072 -21.69 -54.76 -24.89
CA LEU A 1072 -20.77 -54.91 -23.76
C LEU A 1072 -21.47 -54.75 -22.40
N ILE A 1073 -22.38 -53.78 -22.28
CA ILE A 1073 -23.13 -53.56 -21.05
C ILE A 1073 -24.13 -54.70 -20.83
N ALA A 1074 -24.82 -55.13 -21.88
CA ALA A 1074 -25.73 -56.28 -21.82
C ALA A 1074 -24.99 -57.57 -21.43
N TYR A 1075 -23.84 -57.84 -22.06
CA TYR A 1075 -22.98 -58.97 -21.72
C TYR A 1075 -22.52 -58.94 -20.26
N TRP A 1076 -22.17 -57.75 -19.73
CA TRP A 1076 -21.81 -57.62 -18.33
C TRP A 1076 -22.99 -57.95 -17.41
N PHE A 1077 -24.22 -57.48 -17.72
CA PHE A 1077 -25.41 -57.83 -16.94
C PHE A 1077 -25.74 -59.33 -17.01
N GLU A 1078 -25.62 -59.97 -18.19
CA GLU A 1078 -25.81 -61.42 -18.35
C GLU A 1078 -24.82 -62.24 -17.51
N LYS A 1079 -23.57 -61.76 -17.38
CA LYS A 1079 -22.56 -62.38 -16.51
C LYS A 1079 -22.77 -62.09 -15.03
N ASN A 1080 -23.60 -61.10 -14.69
CA ASN A 1080 -23.83 -60.63 -13.33
C ASN A 1080 -25.34 -60.49 -12.98
N PRO A 1081 -26.16 -61.55 -13.16
CA PRO A 1081 -27.62 -61.44 -13.06
C PRO A 1081 -28.10 -61.07 -11.65
N PHE A 1082 -27.39 -61.52 -10.61
CA PHE A 1082 -27.69 -61.17 -9.22
C PHE A 1082 -27.51 -59.68 -8.94
N ILE A 1083 -26.46 -59.06 -9.50
CA ILE A 1083 -26.21 -57.63 -9.37
C ILE A 1083 -27.30 -56.83 -10.08
N HIS A 1084 -27.68 -57.26 -11.30
CA HIS A 1084 -28.73 -56.62 -12.08
C HIS A 1084 -30.07 -56.58 -11.33
N GLN A 1085 -30.56 -57.74 -10.86
CA GLN A 1085 -31.84 -57.84 -10.13
C GLN A 1085 -31.85 -57.04 -8.84
N ARG A 1086 -30.74 -57.06 -8.07
CA ARG A 1086 -30.65 -56.30 -6.81
C ARG A 1086 -30.63 -54.79 -7.06
N TRP A 1087 -29.94 -54.34 -8.11
CA TRP A 1087 -29.92 -52.92 -8.49
C TRP A 1087 -31.27 -52.43 -9.00
N GLU A 1088 -31.96 -53.20 -9.86
CA GLU A 1088 -33.30 -52.84 -10.34
C GLU A 1088 -34.31 -52.71 -9.20
N LYS A 1089 -34.34 -53.68 -8.27
CA LYS A 1089 -35.24 -53.61 -7.11
C LYS A 1089 -34.97 -52.38 -6.23
N LEU A 1090 -33.70 -52.02 -6.06
CA LEU A 1090 -33.31 -50.83 -5.31
C LEU A 1090 -33.72 -49.55 -6.04
N LEU A 1091 -33.56 -49.49 -7.37
CA LEU A 1091 -34.04 -48.37 -8.18
C LEU A 1091 -35.56 -48.22 -8.13
N GLU A 1092 -36.33 -49.31 -8.19
CA GLU A 1092 -37.79 -49.27 -8.02
C GLU A 1092 -38.20 -48.68 -6.67
N MET A 1093 -37.55 -49.11 -5.59
CA MET A 1093 -37.80 -48.56 -4.25
C MET A 1093 -37.45 -47.07 -4.16
N LEU A 1094 -36.36 -46.63 -4.79
CA LEU A 1094 -35.91 -45.24 -4.78
C LEU A 1094 -36.80 -44.32 -5.60
N LEU A 1095 -37.13 -44.73 -6.83
CA LEU A 1095 -37.96 -43.96 -7.76
C LEU A 1095 -39.43 -43.90 -7.30
N GLY A 1096 -39.87 -44.88 -6.51
CA GLY A 1096 -41.19 -44.90 -5.88
C GLY A 1096 -41.31 -44.13 -4.56
N SER A 1097 -40.20 -43.60 -4.00
CA SER A 1097 -40.23 -42.87 -2.73
C SER A 1097 -40.73 -41.43 -2.90
N SER A 1098 -41.61 -40.98 -2.01
CA SER A 1098 -42.16 -39.62 -2.01
C SER A 1098 -41.23 -38.57 -1.38
N SER A 1099 -40.25 -39.00 -0.58
CA SER A 1099 -39.18 -38.15 -0.04
C SER A 1099 -37.82 -38.84 -0.18
N ILE A 1100 -36.81 -38.06 -0.57
CA ILE A 1100 -35.44 -38.55 -0.76
C ILE A 1100 -34.52 -37.67 0.10
N ASP A 1101 -33.76 -38.30 0.99
CA ASP A 1101 -32.78 -37.63 1.84
C ASP A 1101 -31.35 -38.14 1.54
N TYR A 1102 -30.33 -37.56 2.20
CA TYR A 1102 -28.95 -38.00 1.98
C TYR A 1102 -28.71 -39.43 2.46
N THR A 1103 -29.43 -39.89 3.49
CA THR A 1103 -29.32 -41.25 4.04
C THR A 1103 -29.61 -42.29 2.97
N ILE A 1104 -30.69 -42.07 2.23
CA ILE A 1104 -31.12 -42.90 1.11
C ILE A 1104 -30.03 -42.93 0.02
N PHE A 1105 -29.41 -41.79 -0.30
CA PHE A 1105 -28.31 -41.75 -1.27
C PHE A 1105 -27.05 -42.46 -0.79
N PHE A 1106 -26.64 -42.27 0.46
CA PHE A 1106 -25.49 -42.99 1.01
C PHE A 1106 -25.69 -44.50 0.98
N ILE A 1107 -26.90 -44.99 1.30
CA ILE A 1107 -27.23 -46.42 1.23
C ILE A 1107 -27.17 -46.91 -0.22
N ALA A 1108 -27.81 -46.20 -1.16
CA ALA A 1108 -27.83 -46.58 -2.56
C ALA A 1108 -26.43 -46.65 -3.19
N LEU A 1109 -25.58 -45.64 -2.93
CA LEU A 1109 -24.21 -45.61 -3.44
C LEU A 1109 -23.34 -46.69 -2.77
N ARG A 1110 -23.52 -46.95 -1.48
CA ARG A 1110 -22.82 -48.03 -0.77
C ARG A 1110 -23.19 -49.41 -1.33
N GLU A 1111 -24.48 -49.66 -1.54
CA GLU A 1111 -24.97 -50.89 -2.16
C GLU A 1111 -24.36 -51.05 -3.56
N LEU A 1112 -24.42 -50.02 -4.40
CA LEU A 1112 -23.77 -50.02 -5.70
C LEU A 1112 -22.27 -50.34 -5.59
N SER A 1113 -21.56 -49.74 -4.64
CA SER A 1113 -20.13 -49.99 -4.38
C SER A 1113 -19.81 -51.44 -4.03
N THR A 1114 -20.64 -52.06 -3.18
CA THR A 1114 -20.50 -53.48 -2.80
C THR A 1114 -20.80 -54.43 -3.96
N LEU A 1115 -21.65 -54.01 -4.90
CA LEU A 1115 -21.96 -54.78 -6.10
C LEU A 1115 -20.82 -54.71 -7.14
N ILE A 1116 -19.95 -53.70 -7.10
CA ILE A 1116 -18.84 -53.50 -8.06
C ILE A 1116 -17.50 -54.04 -7.50
N THR A 1117 -17.53 -54.97 -6.55
CA THR A 1117 -16.30 -55.54 -6.00
C THR A 1117 -15.64 -56.45 -7.04
N VAL A 1118 -14.46 -56.04 -7.51
CA VAL A 1118 -13.60 -56.78 -8.44
C VAL A 1118 -12.83 -57.83 -7.62
N GLU A 1119 -12.87 -59.10 -8.06
CA GLU A 1119 -11.74 -60.02 -7.83
C GLU A 1119 -10.60 -59.69 -8.80
#